data_AF-A0AAD5A7Z1-F1
#
_entry.id   AF-A0AAD5A7Z1-F1
#
_cell.length_a   1.000
_cell.length_b   1.000
_cell.length_c   1.000
_cell.angle_alpha   90.00
_cell.angle_beta   90.00
_cell.angle_gamma   90.00
#
_symmetry.space_group_name_H-M   'P 1'
#
loop_
_entity.id
_entity.type
_entity.pdbx_description
1 polymer ?
#
loop_
_entity_poly.entity_id
_entity_poly.type
_entity_poly.pdbx_seq_one_letter_code
_entity_poly.pdbx_strand_id
1 'polypeptide(L)'
;MSHELADFRLYRACATQRWRFKASRYSALRLAAVQAHPEDRRNKENWSDAQRYCRERFTDLATVDSVNNVYSVMNQVDLSYTGLLWIGLQRLMDNLWWWSLGDEPLCDYFNWATGSPSGIGQCVANMNALWSDTDCQTPLYFVCYSAGTGYIMVNITKTWQDAQSYCKSTYTDLARIRSPWEQNQVNNVVGRWVSVWIGLFLDNWQWSDQWSHRFRNWALGPPIVGTGDCAAVVAGNSGKWMSDSCTTLHPFVCYGEIVNIYLMDSLEDTFKALSISRRLQPNDPSYILDLTLSAADFIAVSCSNHVVRLHAKGTLRALGEYQGHTGAVFGVRFSPSSPNMLFTGSSDGTVRCWDVRRPGSSAICVFKSDPDHSYCSFDVSCNGTVVCSGTEQLGEDSFLVFWDSRMTSGGGAKKEGLLGVYSESHSDDITVVRFHPKQADRLASGSTDGLVNVFDLSLGEEDNALITTCNCDSSSSALCWTGKNLDRLLCLTHDEGLHLWDLSRLDSDDPFTLFSSPDARTLPSLPDGTTLDYFVGGMWQEESDRLVVVGGSHSGEIHLLDCSGSDLKLMKSLSGGHSSMVRCFQWDTVGRALLTGGEDGQLLQWKAGAEEISVGKKETLKSVSSAQLKAKSHRKQTLKREKKHTF
;
A
#
# COMPACT_ATOMS: atom_id res chain seq x y z
N MET A 1 -18.16 41.35 -33.35
CA MET A 1 -16.75 41.71 -33.08
C MET A 1 -16.32 41.54 -31.63
N SER A 2 -17.10 41.91 -30.60
CA SER A 2 -16.72 41.65 -29.19
C SER A 2 -16.92 40.21 -28.73
N HIS A 3 -17.91 39.48 -29.26
CA HIS A 3 -18.15 38.06 -28.96
C HIS A 3 -17.04 37.14 -29.51
N GLU A 4 -16.53 37.40 -30.72
CA GLU A 4 -15.48 36.57 -31.34
C GLU A 4 -14.11 36.71 -30.65
N LEU A 5 -13.82 37.85 -30.02
CA LEU A 5 -12.53 38.09 -29.35
C LEU A 5 -12.41 37.38 -28.00
N ALA A 6 -13.51 37.12 -27.30
CA ALA A 6 -13.54 36.34 -26.06
C ALA A 6 -13.38 34.83 -26.35
N ASP A 7 -14.09 34.33 -27.37
CA ASP A 7 -13.96 32.96 -27.85
C ASP A 7 -12.55 32.67 -28.40
N PHE A 8 -11.93 33.62 -29.11
CA PHE A 8 -10.56 33.44 -29.64
C PHE A 8 -9.47 33.32 -28.56
N ARG A 9 -9.63 33.96 -27.39
CA ARG A 9 -8.67 33.86 -26.27
C ARG A 9 -8.77 32.50 -25.56
N LEU A 10 -9.99 32.01 -25.35
CA LEU A 10 -10.25 30.67 -24.80
C LEU A 10 -9.74 29.56 -25.74
N TYR A 11 -9.95 29.72 -27.05
CA TYR A 11 -9.51 28.75 -28.06
C TYR A 11 -7.97 28.66 -28.19
N ARG A 12 -7.26 29.80 -28.12
CA ARG A 12 -5.78 29.83 -28.15
C ARG A 12 -5.14 29.20 -26.91
N ALA A 13 -5.72 29.43 -25.72
CA ALA A 13 -5.25 28.83 -24.47
C ALA A 13 -5.42 27.31 -24.46
N CYS A 14 -6.52 26.79 -25.02
CA CYS A 14 -6.74 25.34 -25.09
C CYS A 14 -5.84 24.63 -26.13
N ALA A 15 -5.57 25.25 -27.28
CA ALA A 15 -4.71 24.68 -28.32
C ALA A 15 -3.24 24.57 -27.89
N THR A 16 -2.72 25.49 -27.07
CA THR A 16 -1.35 25.44 -26.53
C THR A 16 -1.21 24.46 -25.37
N GLN A 17 -2.27 24.22 -24.59
CA GLN A 17 -2.24 23.25 -23.47
C GLN A 17 -2.43 21.79 -23.90
N ARG A 18 -3.22 21.49 -24.95
CA ARG A 18 -3.32 20.12 -25.52
C ARG A 18 -1.95 19.53 -25.91
N TRP A 19 -0.97 20.37 -26.24
CA TRP A 19 0.41 19.95 -26.55
C TRP A 19 1.30 19.80 -25.31
N ARG A 20 1.14 20.64 -24.26
CA ARG A 20 1.91 20.51 -23.01
C ARG A 20 1.58 19.23 -22.23
N PHE A 21 0.33 18.76 -22.29
CA PHE A 21 -0.12 17.58 -21.53
C PHE A 21 -0.04 16.24 -22.31
N LYS A 22 0.23 16.26 -23.62
CA LYS A 22 0.54 15.01 -24.36
C LYS A 22 1.93 14.46 -24.04
N ALA A 23 2.81 15.27 -23.45
CA ALA A 23 4.19 14.88 -23.12
C ALA A 23 4.34 14.11 -21.78
N SER A 24 3.30 14.00 -20.95
CA SER A 24 3.40 13.27 -19.66
C SER A 24 2.98 11.80 -19.71
N ARG A 25 2.73 11.22 -20.89
CA ARG A 25 2.29 9.81 -21.03
C ARG A 25 3.41 8.75 -20.93
N TYR A 26 4.62 9.13 -20.50
CA TYR A 26 5.68 8.17 -20.20
C TYR A 26 6.33 8.49 -18.85
N SER A 27 5.71 8.00 -17.77
CA SER A 27 6.39 7.52 -16.56
C SER A 27 5.36 6.87 -15.65
N ALA A 28 5.16 5.57 -15.84
CA ALA A 28 4.57 4.71 -14.82
C ALA A 28 5.61 4.57 -13.69
N LEU A 29 5.64 5.53 -12.77
CA LEU A 29 6.30 5.48 -11.45
C LEU A 29 6.05 6.82 -10.76
N ARG A 30 5.34 6.79 -9.64
CA ARG A 30 5.47 7.66 -8.43
C ARG A 30 4.11 7.84 -7.75
N LEU A 31 3.80 6.91 -6.84
CA LEU A 31 2.93 7.19 -5.70
C LEU A 31 3.74 8.09 -4.75
N ALA A 32 3.56 9.40 -4.84
CA ALA A 32 4.17 10.33 -3.89
C ALA A 32 3.55 10.11 -2.50
N ALA A 33 4.25 9.40 -1.62
CA ALA A 33 4.00 9.51 -0.19
C ALA A 33 4.51 10.88 0.26
N VAL A 34 3.62 11.78 0.66
CA VAL A 34 4.05 13.01 1.33
C VAL A 34 4.77 12.58 2.62
N GLN A 35 6.07 12.83 2.73
CA GLN A 35 6.90 12.65 3.93
C GLN A 35 7.45 14.01 4.38
N ALA A 36 6.83 14.63 5.37
CA ALA A 36 7.35 15.82 6.03
C ALA A 36 8.45 15.42 7.01
N HIS A 37 9.60 16.07 6.89
CA HIS A 37 10.72 15.82 7.76
C HIS A 37 10.58 16.64 9.06
N PRO A 38 10.83 16.05 10.24
CA PRO A 38 10.69 16.76 11.52
C PRO A 38 11.54 18.04 11.64
N GLU A 39 12.62 18.12 10.88
CA GLU A 39 13.54 19.26 10.84
C GLU A 39 12.91 20.51 10.18
N ASP A 40 12.06 20.32 9.17
CA ASP A 40 11.43 21.39 8.39
C ASP A 40 10.43 22.21 9.23
N ARG A 41 9.93 21.64 10.33
CA ARG A 41 8.96 22.29 11.24
C ARG A 41 9.53 23.51 11.97
N ARG A 42 10.85 23.61 12.08
CA ARG A 42 11.55 24.72 12.77
C ARG A 42 11.94 25.85 11.82
N ASN A 43 12.04 25.57 10.52
CA ASN A 43 12.40 26.55 9.50
C ASN A 43 11.12 27.22 8.98
N LYS A 44 11.16 28.55 8.85
CA LYS A 44 10.07 29.33 8.27
C LYS A 44 10.62 30.09 7.10
N GLU A 45 10.09 29.79 5.92
CA GLU A 45 10.56 30.39 4.67
C GLU A 45 9.37 30.96 3.90
N ASN A 46 9.66 31.88 2.97
CA ASN A 46 8.66 32.30 2.00
C ASN A 46 8.43 31.16 0.99
N TRP A 47 7.32 31.19 0.25
CA TRP A 47 6.92 30.05 -0.58
C TRP A 47 7.97 29.67 -1.63
N SER A 48 8.60 30.67 -2.27
CA SER A 48 9.61 30.44 -3.31
C SER A 48 10.91 29.86 -2.74
N ASP A 49 11.33 30.29 -1.55
CA ASP A 49 12.52 29.77 -0.87
C ASP A 49 12.25 28.39 -0.26
N ALA A 50 11.05 28.15 0.27
CA ALA A 50 10.59 26.83 0.69
C ALA A 50 10.59 25.84 -0.49
N GLN A 51 10.10 26.26 -1.65
CA GLN A 51 10.14 25.46 -2.88
C GLN A 51 11.57 25.13 -3.30
N ARG A 52 12.46 26.13 -3.28
CA ARG A 52 13.88 25.91 -3.60
C ARG A 52 14.51 24.92 -2.64
N TYR A 53 14.29 25.11 -1.34
CA TYR A 53 14.75 24.18 -0.32
C TYR A 53 14.24 22.76 -0.58
N CYS A 54 12.96 22.60 -0.90
CA CYS A 54 12.38 21.29 -1.18
C CYS A 54 12.98 20.66 -2.45
N ARG A 55 13.26 21.43 -3.50
CA ARG A 55 13.88 20.91 -4.73
C ARG A 55 15.38 20.62 -4.59
N GLU A 56 16.05 21.26 -3.65
CA GLU A 56 17.47 20.99 -3.35
C GLU A 56 17.65 19.68 -2.58
N ARG A 57 16.67 19.27 -1.75
CA ARG A 57 16.80 18.14 -0.80
C ARG A 57 15.79 17.01 -1.01
N PHE A 58 14.72 17.28 -1.76
CA PHE A 58 13.60 16.38 -2.02
C PHE A 58 13.14 16.55 -3.47
N THR A 59 11.91 16.16 -3.80
CA THR A 59 11.35 16.34 -5.16
C THR A 59 10.78 17.73 -5.35
N ASP A 60 9.81 18.15 -4.52
CA ASP A 60 9.24 19.50 -4.55
C ASP A 60 8.44 19.79 -3.25
N LEU A 61 7.79 20.95 -3.15
CA LEU A 61 6.76 21.20 -2.14
C LEU A 61 5.58 20.24 -2.29
N ALA A 62 5.01 19.77 -1.18
CA ALA A 62 3.99 18.73 -1.13
C ALA A 62 2.81 18.99 -2.06
N THR A 63 2.56 18.02 -2.95
CA THR A 63 1.35 17.93 -3.75
C THR A 63 0.30 17.14 -2.99
N VAL A 64 -0.90 17.71 -2.85
CA VAL A 64 -2.00 17.08 -2.09
C VAL A 64 -3.14 16.83 -3.06
N ASP A 65 -3.18 15.62 -3.62
CA ASP A 65 -4.07 15.26 -4.74
C ASP A 65 -5.35 14.51 -4.34
N SER A 66 -5.45 14.14 -3.06
CA SER A 66 -6.47 13.25 -2.54
C SER A 66 -6.67 13.45 -1.04
N VAL A 67 -7.82 12.98 -0.54
CA VAL A 67 -8.11 12.98 0.90
C VAL A 67 -7.08 12.17 1.68
N ASN A 68 -6.52 11.10 1.10
CA ASN A 68 -5.46 10.31 1.73
C ASN A 68 -4.17 11.14 1.93
N ASN A 69 -3.77 11.93 0.93
CA ASN A 69 -2.64 12.86 1.07
C ASN A 69 -2.89 13.93 2.14
N VAL A 70 -4.13 14.40 2.29
CA VAL A 70 -4.49 15.33 3.39
C VAL A 70 -4.18 14.69 4.74
N TYR A 71 -4.57 13.42 4.94
CA TYR A 71 -4.24 12.69 6.17
C TYR A 71 -2.73 12.47 6.32
N SER A 72 -2.00 12.20 5.24
CA SER A 72 -0.53 12.04 5.29
C SER A 72 0.17 13.32 5.75
N VAL A 73 -0.21 14.49 5.21
CA VAL A 73 0.30 15.79 5.66
C VAL A 73 -0.05 16.05 7.12
N MET A 74 -1.29 15.75 7.53
CA MET A 74 -1.77 16.03 8.87
C MET A 74 -1.19 15.11 9.94
N ASN A 75 -0.95 13.82 9.63
CA ASN A 75 -0.31 12.87 10.54
C ASN A 75 1.16 13.19 10.82
N GLN A 76 1.73 14.14 10.07
CA GLN A 76 3.11 14.58 10.23
C GLN A 76 3.21 15.92 10.94
N VAL A 77 2.13 16.41 11.54
CA VAL A 77 2.12 17.62 12.35
C VAL A 77 1.76 17.20 13.77
N ASP A 78 2.45 17.76 14.77
CA ASP A 78 2.12 17.49 16.18
C ASP A 78 0.67 17.98 16.46
N LEU A 79 -0.08 17.23 17.27
CA LEU A 79 -1.47 17.53 17.62
C LEU A 79 -1.64 18.91 18.26
N SER A 80 -0.56 19.51 18.78
CA SER A 80 -0.54 20.84 19.40
C SER A 80 -0.29 22.00 18.43
N TYR A 81 0.10 21.76 17.17
CA TYR A 81 0.37 22.85 16.21
C TYR A 81 -0.90 23.28 15.48
N THR A 82 -1.24 24.56 15.55
CA THR A 82 -2.46 25.14 14.96
C THR A 82 -2.17 26.17 13.86
N GLY A 83 -0.92 26.26 13.38
CA GLY A 83 -0.49 27.25 12.38
C GLY A 83 -0.69 26.80 10.92
N LEU A 84 -0.13 27.61 10.00
CA LEU A 84 -0.13 27.35 8.56
C LEU A 84 1.13 26.61 8.11
N LEU A 85 0.99 25.82 7.04
CA LEU A 85 2.07 25.03 6.44
C LEU A 85 2.05 25.18 4.92
N TRP A 86 3.14 25.64 4.30
CA TRP A 86 3.20 25.74 2.84
C TRP A 86 3.11 24.36 2.16
N ILE A 87 2.35 24.33 1.07
CA ILE A 87 2.24 23.21 0.12
C ILE A 87 2.49 23.73 -1.30
N GLY A 88 2.68 22.81 -2.27
CA GLY A 88 3.14 23.14 -3.62
C GLY A 88 2.13 23.85 -4.52
N LEU A 89 1.01 24.34 -4.00
CA LEU A 89 -0.06 24.93 -4.81
C LEU A 89 0.11 26.45 -4.92
N GLN A 90 0.22 26.97 -6.14
CA GLN A 90 0.40 28.39 -6.45
C GLN A 90 -0.58 28.84 -7.54
N ARG A 91 -0.99 30.11 -7.50
CA ARG A 91 -1.85 30.71 -8.51
C ARG A 91 -1.06 31.19 -9.74
N LEU A 92 -1.56 30.84 -10.93
CA LEU A 92 -1.09 31.31 -12.22
C LEU A 92 -1.87 32.53 -12.70
N MET A 93 -1.32 33.24 -13.69
CA MET A 93 -1.98 34.40 -14.30
C MET A 93 -3.14 34.06 -15.25
N ASP A 94 -3.23 32.81 -15.74
CA ASP A 94 -4.25 32.40 -16.71
C ASP A 94 -5.48 31.79 -16.03
N ASN A 95 -6.66 32.39 -16.27
CA ASN A 95 -7.95 31.94 -15.74
C ASN A 95 -8.60 30.94 -16.72
N LEU A 96 -8.67 29.67 -16.35
CA LEU A 96 -9.29 28.62 -17.16
C LEU A 96 -10.50 28.00 -16.46
N TRP A 97 -11.52 27.67 -17.24
CA TRP A 97 -12.69 26.94 -16.78
C TRP A 97 -12.48 25.44 -16.93
N TRP A 98 -12.93 24.69 -15.95
CA TRP A 98 -12.57 23.31 -15.76
C TRP A 98 -13.73 22.48 -15.25
N TRP A 99 -13.84 21.24 -15.74
CA TRP A 99 -14.79 20.29 -15.20
C TRP A 99 -14.24 19.63 -13.94
N SER A 100 -15.11 19.39 -12.96
CA SER A 100 -14.82 18.62 -11.76
C SER A 100 -14.65 17.13 -12.08
N LEU A 101 -15.43 16.64 -13.04
CA LEU A 101 -15.38 15.28 -13.54
C LEU A 101 -14.37 15.16 -14.71
N GLY A 102 -13.18 14.63 -14.42
CA GLY A 102 -12.08 14.40 -15.37
C GLY A 102 -11.10 15.57 -15.50
N ASP A 103 -10.02 15.36 -16.26
CA ASP A 103 -8.85 16.25 -16.27
C ASP A 103 -8.74 17.18 -17.49
N GLU A 104 -9.88 17.62 -18.04
CA GLU A 104 -9.90 18.44 -19.27
C GLU A 104 -10.53 19.83 -19.06
N PRO A 105 -9.95 20.89 -19.67
CA PRO A 105 -10.51 22.23 -19.58
C PRO A 105 -11.75 22.35 -20.45
N LEU A 106 -12.52 23.40 -20.20
CA LEU A 106 -13.63 23.76 -21.06
C LEU A 106 -13.11 24.22 -22.42
N CYS A 107 -13.18 23.31 -23.40
CA CYS A 107 -12.58 23.54 -24.71
C CYS A 107 -13.51 23.28 -25.90
N ASP A 108 -14.43 22.32 -25.77
CA ASP A 108 -15.16 21.79 -26.93
C ASP A 108 -16.60 22.30 -27.05
N TYR A 109 -17.27 22.56 -25.92
CA TYR A 109 -18.67 23.00 -25.89
C TYR A 109 -18.90 24.02 -24.78
N PHE A 110 -19.59 25.11 -25.13
CA PHE A 110 -19.91 26.22 -24.24
C PHE A 110 -21.37 26.59 -24.41
N ASN A 111 -22.07 26.88 -23.30
CA ASN A 111 -23.44 27.36 -23.37
C ASN A 111 -23.69 28.54 -22.43
N TRP A 112 -22.75 29.49 -22.39
CA TRP A 112 -22.84 30.69 -21.57
C TRP A 112 -24.06 31.54 -21.91
N ALA A 113 -24.72 32.04 -20.88
CA ALA A 113 -25.73 33.09 -21.00
C ALA A 113 -25.09 34.37 -21.55
N THR A 114 -25.90 35.21 -22.18
CA THR A 114 -25.44 36.51 -22.69
C THR A 114 -24.82 37.33 -21.56
N GLY A 115 -23.56 37.76 -21.74
CA GLY A 115 -22.80 38.52 -20.73
C GLY A 115 -22.07 37.65 -19.69
N SER A 116 -22.13 36.33 -19.81
CA SER A 116 -21.35 35.38 -18.98
C SER A 116 -20.17 34.77 -19.78
N PRO A 117 -19.05 34.41 -19.14
CA PRO A 117 -18.73 34.66 -17.74
C PRO A 117 -18.53 36.16 -17.47
N SER A 118 -19.18 36.66 -16.43
CA SER A 118 -19.25 38.06 -16.03
C SER A 118 -18.13 38.47 -15.08
N GLY A 119 -17.42 37.49 -14.50
CA GLY A 119 -16.33 37.68 -13.55
C GLY A 119 -16.79 37.87 -12.11
N ILE A 120 -18.08 37.66 -11.82
CA ILE A 120 -18.67 37.80 -10.48
C ILE A 120 -18.57 36.51 -9.67
N GLY A 121 -18.29 35.37 -10.33
CA GLY A 121 -18.27 34.05 -9.71
C GLY A 121 -17.19 33.13 -10.27
N GLN A 122 -16.90 32.09 -9.51
CA GLN A 122 -15.90 31.06 -9.86
C GLN A 122 -16.53 29.69 -10.09
N CYS A 123 -17.85 29.55 -9.87
CA CYS A 123 -18.59 28.31 -10.04
C CYS A 123 -19.73 28.53 -11.02
N VAL A 124 -20.12 27.51 -11.78
CA VAL A 124 -21.12 27.68 -12.85
C VAL A 124 -22.46 27.07 -12.47
N ALA A 125 -23.49 27.90 -12.55
CA ALA A 125 -24.87 27.48 -12.47
C ALA A 125 -25.46 27.30 -13.88
N ASN A 126 -26.26 26.25 -14.05
CA ASN A 126 -27.08 26.01 -15.23
C ASN A 126 -28.54 26.39 -14.94
N MET A 127 -29.14 27.20 -15.81
CA MET A 127 -30.55 27.54 -15.75
C MET A 127 -31.10 27.62 -17.18
N ASN A 128 -32.16 26.86 -17.46
CA ASN A 128 -32.78 26.80 -18.80
C ASN A 128 -31.76 26.56 -19.92
N ALA A 129 -30.89 25.56 -19.74
CA ALA A 129 -29.74 25.24 -20.60
C ALA A 129 -28.56 26.21 -20.54
N LEU A 130 -28.73 27.47 -20.12
CA LEU A 130 -27.68 28.48 -20.17
C LEU A 130 -26.82 28.51 -18.91
N TRP A 131 -25.53 28.84 -19.07
CA TRP A 131 -24.53 28.83 -18.01
C TRP A 131 -24.22 30.24 -17.53
N SER A 132 -24.09 30.42 -16.23
CA SER A 132 -23.67 31.70 -15.62
C SER A 132 -22.68 31.45 -14.51
N ASP A 133 -21.64 32.27 -14.43
CA ASP A 133 -20.70 32.27 -13.31
C ASP A 133 -21.38 32.89 -12.08
N THR A 134 -21.32 32.18 -10.96
CA THR A 134 -22.02 32.49 -9.73
C THR A 134 -21.06 32.29 -8.55
N ASP A 135 -21.26 33.03 -7.47
CA ASP A 135 -20.52 32.84 -6.22
C ASP A 135 -20.70 31.40 -5.72
N CYS A 136 -19.60 30.67 -5.57
CA CYS A 136 -19.56 29.28 -5.12
C CYS A 136 -20.23 29.05 -3.76
N GLN A 137 -20.35 30.10 -2.94
CA GLN A 137 -21.02 30.05 -1.63
C GLN A 137 -22.55 30.14 -1.73
N THR A 138 -23.10 30.40 -2.91
CA THR A 138 -24.55 30.46 -3.13
C THR A 138 -25.16 29.06 -2.94
N PRO A 139 -26.17 28.90 -2.07
CA PRO A 139 -26.86 27.62 -1.91
C PRO A 139 -27.80 27.37 -3.10
N LEU A 140 -27.47 26.43 -3.97
CA LEU A 140 -28.31 26.01 -5.11
C LEU A 140 -28.57 24.51 -5.07
N TYR A 141 -29.64 24.08 -5.75
CA TYR A 141 -29.81 22.69 -6.15
C TYR A 141 -28.67 22.27 -7.08
N PHE A 142 -28.47 20.99 -7.32
CA PHE A 142 -27.32 20.53 -8.11
C PHE A 142 -27.60 19.24 -8.84
N VAL A 143 -26.84 19.01 -9.91
CA VAL A 143 -26.97 17.81 -10.74
C VAL A 143 -25.70 16.98 -10.61
N CYS A 144 -25.85 15.73 -10.17
CA CYS A 144 -24.77 14.76 -10.13
C CYS A 144 -24.78 13.91 -11.40
N TYR A 145 -23.62 13.38 -11.76
CA TYR A 145 -23.45 12.35 -12.77
C TYR A 145 -23.07 11.03 -12.10
N SER A 146 -23.62 9.93 -12.60
CA SER A 146 -23.31 8.57 -12.20
C SER A 146 -23.10 7.71 -13.44
N ALA A 147 -21.97 6.98 -13.50
CA ALA A 147 -21.60 6.17 -14.67
C ALA A 147 -22.64 5.08 -15.04
N GLY A 148 -23.47 4.63 -14.07
CA GLY A 148 -24.49 3.61 -14.31
C GLY A 148 -25.91 4.14 -14.59
N THR A 149 -26.22 5.38 -14.19
CA THR A 149 -27.60 5.90 -14.20
C THR A 149 -27.76 7.26 -14.90
N GLY A 150 -26.66 7.91 -15.32
CA GLY A 150 -26.69 9.20 -16.00
C GLY A 150 -26.80 10.39 -15.05
N TYR A 151 -27.52 11.43 -15.46
CA TYR A 151 -27.67 12.69 -14.71
C TYR A 151 -28.82 12.62 -13.71
N ILE A 152 -28.58 13.10 -12.50
CA ILE A 152 -29.51 13.00 -11.37
C ILE A 152 -29.65 14.37 -10.74
N MET A 153 -30.87 14.91 -10.70
CA MET A 153 -31.15 16.15 -9.97
C MET A 153 -31.29 15.85 -8.47
N VAL A 154 -30.56 16.61 -7.66
CA VAL A 154 -30.61 16.52 -6.20
C VAL A 154 -31.36 17.73 -5.65
N ASN A 155 -32.55 17.48 -5.08
CA ASN A 155 -33.49 18.51 -4.60
C ASN A 155 -33.16 19.02 -3.18
N ILE A 156 -31.88 19.22 -2.87
CA ILE A 156 -31.43 19.93 -1.68
C ILE A 156 -30.44 21.02 -2.08
N THR A 157 -30.49 22.17 -1.42
CA THR A 157 -29.60 23.29 -1.74
C THR A 157 -28.27 23.17 -0.99
N LYS A 158 -27.16 23.33 -1.70
CA LYS A 158 -25.80 23.30 -1.16
C LYS A 158 -24.92 24.34 -1.84
N THR A 159 -23.83 24.74 -1.17
CA THR A 159 -22.73 25.44 -1.83
C THR A 159 -22.13 24.54 -2.91
N TRP A 160 -21.41 25.09 -3.88
CA TRP A 160 -20.84 24.29 -4.97
C TRP A 160 -19.92 23.18 -4.44
N GLN A 161 -19.09 23.49 -3.43
CA GLN A 161 -18.15 22.54 -2.82
C GLN A 161 -18.86 21.43 -2.06
N ASP A 162 -19.91 21.76 -1.31
CA ASP A 162 -20.70 20.77 -0.58
C ASP A 162 -21.52 19.89 -1.53
N ALA A 163 -22.02 20.45 -2.63
CA ALA A 163 -22.68 19.73 -3.70
C ALA A 163 -21.73 18.73 -4.37
N GLN A 164 -20.49 19.15 -4.68
CA GLN A 164 -19.47 18.27 -5.22
C GLN A 164 -19.14 17.12 -4.27
N SER A 165 -18.93 17.43 -3.00
CA SER A 165 -18.63 16.44 -1.96
C SER A 165 -19.77 15.42 -1.80
N TYR A 166 -21.01 15.88 -1.89
CA TYR A 166 -22.19 15.01 -1.91
C TYR A 166 -22.19 14.10 -3.15
N CYS A 167 -21.98 14.66 -4.35
CA CYS A 167 -21.95 13.86 -5.57
C CYS A 167 -20.82 12.83 -5.57
N LYS A 168 -19.64 13.14 -5.02
CA LYS A 168 -18.51 12.18 -4.93
C LYS A 168 -18.71 11.07 -3.90
N SER A 169 -19.47 11.34 -2.84
CA SER A 169 -19.76 10.34 -1.80
C SER A 169 -20.92 9.41 -2.16
N THR A 170 -21.86 9.89 -2.96
CA THR A 170 -23.10 9.16 -3.29
C THR A 170 -23.15 8.67 -4.75
N TYR A 171 -22.46 9.37 -5.66
CA TYR A 171 -22.45 9.14 -7.11
C TYR A 171 -21.00 9.20 -7.64
N THR A 172 -20.78 9.66 -8.89
CA THR A 172 -19.43 9.84 -9.44
C THR A 172 -18.88 11.24 -9.15
N ASP A 173 -19.53 12.30 -9.65
CA ASP A 173 -19.18 13.71 -9.37
C ASP A 173 -20.34 14.63 -9.84
N LEU A 174 -20.19 15.95 -9.76
CA LEU A 174 -21.09 16.92 -10.42
C LEU A 174 -21.13 16.73 -11.94
N ALA A 175 -22.26 17.13 -12.53
CA ALA A 175 -22.53 16.96 -13.94
C ALA A 175 -21.50 17.66 -14.85
N ARG A 176 -20.98 16.93 -15.82
CA ARG A 176 -20.15 17.45 -16.92
C ARG A 176 -20.97 17.56 -18.19
N ILE A 177 -20.83 18.66 -18.94
CA ILE A 177 -21.60 18.90 -20.17
C ILE A 177 -20.66 19.29 -21.31
N ARG A 178 -20.41 18.38 -22.24
CA ARG A 178 -19.44 18.53 -23.34
C ARG A 178 -20.09 18.42 -24.72
N SER A 179 -21.41 18.35 -24.78
CA SER A 179 -22.15 18.42 -26.03
C SER A 179 -23.57 18.96 -25.82
N PRO A 180 -24.22 19.44 -26.89
CA PRO A 180 -25.65 19.77 -26.86
C PRO A 180 -26.54 18.61 -26.41
N TRP A 181 -26.12 17.37 -26.71
CA TRP A 181 -26.85 16.18 -26.28
C TRP A 181 -26.82 16.02 -24.76
N GLU A 182 -25.64 16.13 -24.15
CA GLU A 182 -25.49 16.09 -22.69
C GLU A 182 -26.22 17.26 -22.02
N GLN A 183 -26.18 18.45 -22.63
CA GLN A 183 -26.91 19.61 -22.12
C GLN A 183 -28.41 19.34 -22.06
N ASN A 184 -28.95 18.67 -23.08
CA ASN A 184 -30.35 18.27 -23.11
C ASN A 184 -30.67 17.23 -22.03
N GLN A 185 -29.78 16.27 -21.78
CA GLN A 185 -29.97 15.29 -20.70
C GLN A 185 -30.03 15.95 -19.32
N VAL A 186 -29.15 16.92 -19.04
CA VAL A 186 -29.19 17.70 -17.80
C VAL A 186 -30.49 18.49 -17.69
N ASN A 187 -30.94 19.13 -18.77
CA ASN A 187 -32.19 19.89 -18.76
C ASN A 187 -33.44 19.02 -18.62
N ASN A 188 -33.41 17.76 -19.06
CA ASN A 188 -34.54 16.85 -18.90
C ASN A 188 -34.80 16.47 -17.44
N VAL A 189 -33.74 16.50 -16.61
CA VAL A 189 -33.86 16.22 -15.17
C VAL A 189 -34.03 17.49 -14.33
N VAL A 190 -33.76 18.67 -14.89
CA VAL A 190 -33.87 19.97 -14.22
C VAL A 190 -35.18 20.65 -14.59
N GLY A 191 -35.96 21.07 -13.59
CA GLY A 191 -37.20 21.83 -13.83
C GLY A 191 -36.96 23.18 -14.53
N ARG A 192 -37.96 23.65 -15.29
CA ARG A 192 -37.93 25.00 -15.87
C ARG A 192 -37.75 26.05 -14.78
N TRP A 193 -36.91 27.05 -15.05
CA TRP A 193 -36.59 28.15 -14.13
C TRP A 193 -35.89 27.73 -12.83
N VAL A 194 -35.34 26.52 -12.75
CA VAL A 194 -34.52 26.09 -11.62
C VAL A 194 -33.05 26.31 -11.98
N SER A 195 -32.33 27.02 -11.11
CA SER A 195 -30.87 27.17 -11.19
C SER A 195 -30.20 26.03 -10.43
N VAL A 196 -29.29 25.33 -11.08
CA VAL A 196 -28.58 24.18 -10.52
C VAL A 196 -27.07 24.29 -10.69
N TRP A 197 -26.30 23.80 -9.72
CA TRP A 197 -24.86 23.62 -9.91
C TRP A 197 -24.56 22.52 -10.92
N ILE A 198 -23.61 22.82 -11.81
CA ILE A 198 -22.92 21.85 -12.65
C ILE A 198 -21.43 21.82 -12.27
N GLY A 199 -20.71 20.80 -12.73
CA GLY A 199 -19.32 20.55 -12.35
C GLY A 199 -18.29 21.53 -12.92
N LEU A 200 -18.72 22.63 -13.55
CA LEU A 200 -17.82 23.60 -14.16
C LEU A 200 -17.42 24.68 -13.15
N PHE A 201 -16.13 24.92 -13.01
CA PHE A 201 -15.58 25.93 -12.10
C PHE A 201 -14.31 26.56 -12.68
N LEU A 202 -13.94 27.73 -12.16
CA LEU A 202 -12.75 28.47 -12.54
C LEU A 202 -11.58 28.01 -11.66
N ASP A 203 -10.51 27.53 -12.29
CA ASP A 203 -9.28 27.16 -11.58
C ASP A 203 -8.06 27.77 -12.26
N ASN A 204 -7.35 28.58 -11.49
CA ASN A 204 -6.10 29.22 -11.86
C ASN A 204 -4.95 28.78 -10.95
N TRP A 205 -5.11 27.68 -10.20
CA TRP A 205 -4.07 27.14 -9.33
C TRP A 205 -3.35 25.96 -9.98
N GLN A 206 -2.02 25.96 -9.92
CA GLN A 206 -1.14 24.91 -10.42
C GLN A 206 -0.23 24.40 -9.31
N TRP A 207 0.01 23.10 -9.31
CA TRP A 207 1.04 22.49 -8.47
C TRP A 207 2.43 22.81 -9.01
N SER A 208 3.37 23.04 -8.10
CA SER A 208 4.76 23.37 -8.37
C SER A 208 5.48 22.33 -9.22
N ASP A 209 5.11 21.07 -9.03
CA ASP A 209 5.62 19.91 -9.78
C ASP A 209 4.98 19.74 -11.17
N GLN A 210 4.11 20.68 -11.56
CA GLN A 210 3.37 20.70 -12.82
C GLN A 210 2.41 19.53 -12.99
N TRP A 211 2.13 18.77 -11.93
CA TRP A 211 1.23 17.64 -11.97
C TRP A 211 -0.24 18.09 -11.95
N SER A 212 -1.09 17.45 -12.76
CA SER A 212 -2.46 17.92 -13.01
C SER A 212 -3.50 17.12 -12.23
N HIS A 213 -3.44 17.19 -10.90
CA HIS A 213 -4.51 16.68 -10.05
C HIS A 213 -5.33 17.82 -9.43
N ARG A 214 -6.65 17.72 -9.58
CA ARG A 214 -7.59 18.84 -9.36
C ARG A 214 -8.44 18.70 -8.12
N PHE A 215 -8.00 17.84 -7.21
CA PHE A 215 -8.49 17.86 -5.83
C PHE A 215 -8.19 19.23 -5.21
N ARG A 216 -9.21 19.79 -4.55
CA ARG A 216 -9.12 21.06 -3.84
C ARG A 216 -9.74 20.86 -2.46
N ASN A 217 -8.99 21.17 -1.41
CA ASN A 217 -9.47 21.07 -0.03
C ASN A 217 -9.51 22.45 0.66
N TRP A 218 -9.90 23.50 -0.07
CA TRP A 218 -10.00 24.85 0.47
C TRP A 218 -10.99 24.94 1.65
N ALA A 219 -10.64 25.73 2.66
CA ALA A 219 -11.47 25.95 3.85
C ALA A 219 -12.77 26.72 3.54
N LEU A 220 -12.71 27.66 2.59
CA LEU A 220 -13.81 28.58 2.25
C LEU A 220 -14.14 28.58 0.74
N GLY A 221 -13.88 27.45 0.06
CA GLY A 221 -13.97 27.38 -1.40
C GLY A 221 -12.76 28.01 -2.11
N PRO A 222 -12.74 28.04 -3.47
CA PRO A 222 -11.63 28.61 -4.23
C PRO A 222 -11.30 30.04 -3.79
N PRO A 223 -10.02 30.40 -3.59
CA PRO A 223 -9.66 31.74 -3.16
C PRO A 223 -10.02 32.82 -4.17
N ILE A 224 -10.49 33.96 -3.67
CA ILE A 224 -10.81 35.13 -4.49
C ILE A 224 -9.50 35.78 -4.97
N VAL A 225 -9.52 36.37 -6.17
CA VAL A 225 -8.41 37.17 -6.70
C VAL A 225 -8.01 38.27 -5.70
N GLY A 226 -6.72 38.30 -5.30
CA GLY A 226 -6.19 39.31 -4.36
C GLY A 226 -6.03 38.88 -2.90
N THR A 227 -6.36 37.63 -2.52
CA THR A 227 -6.25 37.12 -1.14
C THR A 227 -4.95 36.36 -0.83
N GLY A 228 -3.98 36.36 -1.76
CA GLY A 228 -2.75 35.58 -1.71
C GLY A 228 -2.62 34.64 -2.92
N ASP A 229 -1.39 34.40 -3.36
CA ASP A 229 -1.08 33.61 -4.56
C ASP A 229 -0.49 32.23 -4.23
N CYS A 230 -0.29 31.91 -2.94
CA CYS A 230 0.32 30.66 -2.49
C CYS A 230 -0.58 29.98 -1.46
N ALA A 231 -0.68 28.65 -1.51
CA ALA A 231 -1.57 27.90 -0.64
C ALA A 231 -0.85 27.30 0.57
N ALA A 232 -1.50 27.36 1.73
CA ALA A 232 -1.05 26.72 2.95
C ALA A 232 -2.15 25.84 3.57
N VAL A 233 -1.74 24.74 4.19
CA VAL A 233 -2.62 23.87 4.99
C VAL A 233 -2.80 24.47 6.38
N VAL A 234 -4.04 24.43 6.88
CA VAL A 234 -4.41 24.83 8.24
C VAL A 234 -4.40 23.59 9.14
N ALA A 235 -3.36 23.46 9.96
CA ALA A 235 -3.18 22.27 10.81
C ALA A 235 -4.32 22.08 11.82
N GLY A 236 -4.92 23.16 12.33
CA GLY A 236 -6.05 23.10 13.26
C GLY A 236 -7.42 22.80 12.63
N ASN A 237 -7.55 22.74 11.30
CA ASN A 237 -8.83 22.67 10.60
C ASN A 237 -8.93 21.45 9.68
N SER A 238 -8.63 20.25 10.20
CA SER A 238 -8.77 18.98 9.48
C SER A 238 -8.06 18.93 8.10
N GLY A 239 -6.93 19.65 7.97
CA GLY A 239 -6.14 19.67 6.74
C GLY A 239 -6.74 20.50 5.59
N LYS A 240 -7.67 21.41 5.90
CA LYS A 240 -8.20 22.39 4.94
C LYS A 240 -7.14 23.42 4.54
N TRP A 241 -7.25 23.98 3.35
CA TRP A 241 -6.27 24.90 2.78
C TRP A 241 -6.76 26.35 2.79
N MET A 242 -5.84 27.30 2.83
CA MET A 242 -6.10 28.71 2.62
C MET A 242 -5.01 29.35 1.77
N SER A 243 -5.35 30.43 1.05
CA SER A 243 -4.36 31.26 0.36
C SER A 243 -3.74 32.26 1.32
N ASP A 244 -2.46 32.54 1.12
CA ASP A 244 -1.73 33.60 1.81
C ASP A 244 -0.71 34.23 0.85
N SER A 245 -0.15 35.38 1.24
CA SER A 245 0.92 36.02 0.49
C SER A 245 2.14 35.10 0.39
N CYS A 246 2.64 34.87 -0.83
CA CYS A 246 3.82 34.05 -1.07
C CYS A 246 5.07 34.54 -0.33
N THR A 247 5.09 35.79 0.14
CA THR A 247 6.19 36.40 0.90
C THR A 247 6.13 36.13 2.40
N THR A 248 5.02 35.60 2.92
CA THR A 248 4.86 35.27 4.34
C THR A 248 5.76 34.08 4.72
N LEU A 249 6.39 34.13 5.89
CA LEU A 249 7.25 33.05 6.37
C LEU A 249 6.42 31.99 7.12
N HIS A 250 6.23 30.83 6.51
CA HIS A 250 5.59 29.67 7.15
C HIS A 250 6.53 28.46 7.14
N PRO A 251 6.38 27.54 8.11
CA PRO A 251 6.90 26.20 7.93
C PRO A 251 6.26 25.55 6.71
N PHE A 252 6.91 24.54 6.14
CA PHE A 252 6.51 23.99 4.86
C PHE A 252 6.67 22.47 4.84
N VAL A 253 5.98 21.82 3.91
CA VAL A 253 6.04 20.37 3.73
C VAL A 253 6.59 20.07 2.35
N CYS A 254 7.69 19.33 2.29
CA CYS A 254 8.21 18.79 1.05
C CYS A 254 7.63 17.41 0.78
N TYR A 255 7.63 17.00 -0.49
CA TYR A 255 7.49 15.61 -0.87
C TYR A 255 8.65 15.19 -1.74
N GLY A 256 8.90 13.90 -1.74
CA GLY A 256 9.85 13.27 -2.62
C GLY A 256 10.17 11.89 -2.11
N GLU A 257 10.77 11.09 -2.97
CA GLU A 257 11.66 10.05 -2.49
C GLU A 257 12.77 10.72 -1.67
N ILE A 258 13.27 10.06 -0.63
CA ILE A 258 14.40 10.57 0.15
C ILE A 258 15.57 10.77 -0.81
N VAL A 259 15.77 11.99 -1.32
CA VAL A 259 16.99 12.41 -2.01
C VAL A 259 17.92 13.02 -0.97
N ASN A 260 18.21 12.21 0.06
CA ASN A 260 19.34 12.45 0.93
C ASN A 260 19.89 11.10 1.41
N ILE A 261 20.47 10.36 0.47
CA ILE A 261 21.62 9.49 0.75
C ILE A 261 22.62 9.63 -0.41
N TYR A 262 23.25 10.79 -0.58
CA TYR A 262 24.63 10.78 -1.06
C TYR A 262 25.52 10.50 0.14
N LEU A 263 25.58 9.21 0.50
CA LEU A 263 26.63 8.60 1.34
C LEU A 263 26.53 7.05 1.37
N MET A 264 25.67 6.44 0.55
CA MET A 264 25.61 4.99 0.32
C MET A 264 25.39 4.79 -1.18
N ASP A 265 26.48 4.71 -1.93
CA ASP A 265 26.47 4.59 -3.38
C ASP A 265 26.02 3.18 -3.85
N SER A 266 25.74 2.26 -2.92
CA SER A 266 25.28 0.91 -3.22
C SER A 266 24.23 0.37 -2.24
N LEU A 267 23.35 -0.54 -2.70
CA LEU A 267 22.49 -1.37 -1.84
C LEU A 267 23.31 -2.13 -0.79
N GLU A 268 24.54 -2.50 -1.15
CA GLU A 268 25.48 -3.15 -0.25
C GLU A 268 25.78 -2.27 0.98
N ASP A 269 25.94 -0.96 0.80
CA ASP A 269 26.10 -0.02 1.91
C ASP A 269 24.83 0.10 2.75
N THR A 270 23.66 0.07 2.10
CA THR A 270 22.35 0.05 2.79
C THR A 270 22.25 -1.17 3.69
N PHE A 271 22.53 -2.37 3.17
CA PHE A 271 22.53 -3.61 3.94
C PHE A 271 23.58 -3.60 5.05
N LYS A 272 24.79 -3.10 4.79
CA LYS A 272 25.85 -2.97 5.80
C LYS A 272 25.42 -2.11 6.99
N ALA A 273 24.62 -1.08 6.76
CA ALA A 273 24.14 -0.14 7.76
C ALA A 273 22.79 -0.51 8.40
N LEU A 274 22.17 -1.63 8.00
CA LEU A 274 20.93 -2.08 8.62
C LEU A 274 21.11 -2.26 10.12
N SER A 275 20.19 -1.63 10.85
CA SER A 275 20.07 -1.67 12.31
C SER A 275 18.60 -1.64 12.68
N ILE A 276 18.27 -2.07 13.89
CA ILE A 276 16.88 -2.15 14.35
C ILE A 276 16.33 -0.74 14.46
N SER A 277 15.35 -0.42 13.62
CA SER A 277 14.63 0.86 13.65
C SER A 277 13.42 0.77 14.57
N ARG A 278 12.69 -0.35 14.53
CA ARG A 278 11.50 -0.57 15.34
C ARG A 278 11.38 -2.03 15.74
N ARG A 279 10.81 -2.23 16.92
CA ARG A 279 10.50 -3.53 17.49
C ARG A 279 9.07 -3.53 17.99
N LEU A 280 8.31 -4.53 17.57
CA LEU A 280 7.03 -4.87 18.17
C LEU A 280 7.18 -6.16 18.96
N GLN A 281 7.04 -6.07 20.28
CA GLN A 281 6.85 -7.22 21.16
C GLN A 281 5.35 -7.35 21.45
N PRO A 282 4.66 -8.36 20.90
CA PRO A 282 3.25 -8.57 21.24
C PRO A 282 3.12 -9.04 22.69
N ASN A 283 1.96 -8.75 23.29
CA ASN A 283 1.63 -9.22 24.64
C ASN A 283 1.38 -10.73 24.70
N ASP A 284 1.12 -11.35 23.54
CA ASP A 284 0.87 -12.78 23.38
C ASP A 284 1.96 -13.37 22.47
N PRO A 285 2.81 -14.30 22.96
CA PRO A 285 4.02 -14.77 22.28
C PRO A 285 3.72 -15.80 21.18
N SER A 286 2.64 -15.63 20.42
CA SER A 286 2.35 -16.46 19.26
C SER A 286 3.44 -16.27 18.19
N TYR A 287 3.97 -17.36 17.64
CA TYR A 287 5.02 -17.32 16.61
C TYR A 287 4.49 -16.60 15.37
N ILE A 288 5.33 -15.79 14.74
CA ILE A 288 5.02 -15.22 13.42
C ILE A 288 5.56 -16.18 12.38
N LEU A 289 4.69 -16.67 11.49
CA LEU A 289 5.03 -17.74 10.53
C LEU A 289 5.28 -17.19 9.12
N ASP A 290 4.47 -16.24 8.67
CA ASP A 290 4.60 -15.57 7.37
C ASP A 290 4.24 -14.08 7.50
N LEU A 291 4.78 -13.25 6.61
CA LEU A 291 4.48 -11.83 6.56
C LEU A 291 4.41 -11.30 5.13
N THR A 292 3.60 -10.28 4.90
CA THR A 292 3.46 -9.65 3.59
C THR A 292 3.21 -8.14 3.71
N LEU A 293 3.56 -7.41 2.65
CA LEU A 293 3.43 -5.96 2.55
C LEU A 293 2.34 -5.57 1.56
N SER A 294 1.56 -4.55 1.91
CA SER A 294 0.63 -3.89 0.99
C SER A 294 1.25 -2.63 0.39
N ALA A 295 0.83 -2.31 -0.83
CA ALA A 295 1.09 -1.01 -1.45
C ALA A 295 0.48 0.17 -0.65
N ALA A 296 -0.54 -0.07 0.19
CA ALA A 296 -1.21 0.94 1.00
C ALA A 296 -0.67 1.05 2.45
N ASP A 297 0.63 0.79 2.65
CA ASP A 297 1.31 0.91 3.95
C ASP A 297 0.79 0.00 5.07
N PHE A 298 0.34 -1.20 4.71
CA PHE A 298 -0.01 -2.25 5.68
C PHE A 298 1.01 -3.39 5.68
N ILE A 299 1.18 -4.02 6.85
CA ILE A 299 1.88 -5.29 7.05
C ILE A 299 0.83 -6.28 7.56
N ALA A 300 0.74 -7.46 6.97
CA ALA A 300 -0.04 -8.56 7.53
C ALA A 300 0.91 -9.68 7.96
N VAL A 301 0.67 -10.26 9.12
CA VAL A 301 1.45 -11.39 9.67
C VAL A 301 0.51 -12.54 10.03
N SER A 302 0.88 -13.77 9.68
CA SER A 302 0.21 -14.96 10.19
C SER A 302 0.84 -15.43 11.50
N CYS A 303 0.01 -15.85 12.44
CA CYS A 303 0.45 -16.30 13.76
C CYS A 303 0.14 -17.78 13.99
N SER A 304 0.94 -18.45 14.83
CA SER A 304 0.76 -19.87 15.17
C SER A 304 -0.55 -20.20 15.90
N ASN A 305 -1.25 -19.19 16.40
CA ASN A 305 -2.58 -19.32 17.01
C ASN A 305 -3.74 -19.16 15.99
N HIS A 306 -3.46 -19.33 14.69
CA HIS A 306 -4.42 -19.26 13.59
C HIS A 306 -4.97 -17.84 13.31
N VAL A 307 -4.47 -16.83 14.01
CA VAL A 307 -4.86 -15.43 13.83
C VAL A 307 -3.94 -14.77 12.81
N VAL A 308 -4.52 -13.89 11.98
CA VAL A 308 -3.75 -12.99 11.13
C VAL A 308 -3.85 -11.57 11.70
N ARG A 309 -2.70 -10.92 11.93
CA ARG A 309 -2.64 -9.57 12.49
C ARG A 309 -2.22 -8.56 11.43
N LEU A 310 -2.88 -7.41 11.42
CA LEU A 310 -2.59 -6.31 10.51
C LEU A 310 -1.92 -5.17 11.28
N HIS A 311 -0.84 -4.63 10.74
CA HIS A 311 -0.05 -3.55 11.32
C HIS A 311 0.15 -2.42 10.32
N ALA A 312 0.33 -1.20 10.81
CA ALA A 312 0.73 -0.06 9.99
C ALA A 312 2.24 -0.14 9.68
N LYS A 313 2.62 -0.10 8.40
CA LYS A 313 4.02 -0.24 7.94
C LYS A 313 4.97 0.79 8.56
N GLY A 314 4.52 2.04 8.66
CA GLY A 314 5.34 3.13 9.18
C GLY A 314 5.57 3.11 10.69
N THR A 315 4.73 2.39 11.47
CA THR A 315 4.79 2.45 12.95
C THR A 315 4.83 1.08 13.63
N LEU A 316 4.60 -0.01 12.90
CA LEU A 316 4.33 -1.37 13.41
C LEU A 316 3.13 -1.48 14.37
N ARG A 317 2.32 -0.42 14.50
CA ARG A 317 1.14 -0.41 15.37
C ARG A 317 0.09 -1.38 14.82
N ALA A 318 -0.44 -2.25 15.69
CA ALA A 318 -1.55 -3.12 15.36
C ALA A 318 -2.80 -2.30 14.96
N LEU A 319 -3.47 -2.74 13.90
CA LEU A 319 -4.66 -2.12 13.32
C LEU A 319 -5.89 -3.03 13.43
N GLY A 320 -5.70 -4.34 13.43
CA GLY A 320 -6.79 -5.30 13.56
C GLY A 320 -6.31 -6.74 13.49
N GLU A 321 -7.22 -7.66 13.84
CA GLU A 321 -6.98 -9.10 13.80
C GLU A 321 -8.09 -9.78 12.99
N TYR A 322 -7.72 -10.85 12.27
CA TYR A 322 -8.60 -11.66 11.45
C TYR A 322 -8.58 -13.08 12.00
N GLN A 323 -9.74 -13.50 12.52
CA GLN A 323 -9.87 -14.71 13.33
C GLN A 323 -10.99 -15.58 12.76
N GLY A 324 -10.66 -16.59 11.96
CA GLY A 324 -11.69 -17.49 11.44
C GLY A 324 -11.20 -18.83 10.93
N HIS A 325 -9.90 -18.97 10.69
CA HIS A 325 -9.30 -20.26 10.41
C HIS A 325 -9.30 -21.16 11.65
N THR A 326 -9.46 -22.46 11.41
CA THR A 326 -9.44 -23.50 12.46
C THR A 326 -8.19 -24.37 12.39
N GLY A 327 -7.32 -24.13 11.41
CA GLY A 327 -6.08 -24.85 11.15
C GLY A 327 -4.89 -23.89 11.02
N ALA A 328 -3.69 -24.45 10.84
CA ALA A 328 -2.46 -23.67 10.73
C ALA A 328 -2.51 -22.77 9.49
N VAL A 329 -2.23 -21.47 9.68
CA VAL A 329 -2.16 -20.50 8.58
C VAL A 329 -0.73 -20.49 8.04
N PHE A 330 -0.52 -21.09 6.88
CA PHE A 330 0.81 -21.24 6.26
C PHE A 330 1.16 -20.11 5.29
N GLY A 331 0.26 -19.18 5.01
CA GLY A 331 0.65 -17.98 4.29
C GLY A 331 -0.34 -16.83 4.34
N VAL A 332 0.15 -15.66 3.93
CA VAL A 332 -0.62 -14.42 3.88
C VAL A 332 -0.18 -13.55 2.69
N ARG A 333 -1.12 -13.11 1.84
CA ARG A 333 -0.82 -12.34 0.62
C ARG A 333 -1.82 -11.22 0.40
N PHE A 334 -1.35 -9.97 0.28
CA PHE A 334 -2.23 -8.91 -0.18
C PHE A 334 -2.61 -9.11 -1.65
N SER A 335 -3.81 -8.70 -2.02
CA SER A 335 -4.22 -8.67 -3.42
C SER A 335 -3.39 -7.63 -4.19
N PRO A 336 -2.74 -8.00 -5.30
CA PRO A 336 -2.04 -7.03 -6.15
C PRO A 336 -2.97 -6.00 -6.80
N SER A 337 -4.25 -6.35 -7.00
CA SER A 337 -5.24 -5.50 -7.67
C SER A 337 -6.07 -4.64 -6.72
N SER A 338 -6.08 -4.96 -5.41
CA SER A 338 -6.85 -4.22 -4.41
C SER A 338 -6.07 -4.10 -3.09
N PRO A 339 -5.69 -2.88 -2.66
CA PRO A 339 -4.92 -2.69 -1.44
C PRO A 339 -5.69 -3.07 -0.17
N ASN A 340 -7.02 -3.22 -0.27
CA ASN A 340 -7.89 -3.54 0.85
C ASN A 340 -8.22 -5.04 0.98
N MET A 341 -7.70 -5.89 0.09
CA MET A 341 -7.97 -7.32 0.10
C MET A 341 -6.74 -8.10 0.55
N LEU A 342 -6.96 -9.06 1.45
CA LEU A 342 -5.93 -9.93 2.00
C LEU A 342 -6.37 -11.39 1.84
N PHE A 343 -5.50 -12.24 1.31
CA PHE A 343 -5.71 -13.67 1.18
C PHE A 343 -4.89 -14.43 2.22
N THR A 344 -5.47 -15.49 2.78
CA THR A 344 -4.83 -16.38 3.76
C THR A 344 -5.17 -17.82 3.45
N GLY A 345 -4.17 -18.70 3.44
CA GLY A 345 -4.33 -20.14 3.24
C GLY A 345 -4.13 -20.88 4.56
N SER A 346 -4.93 -21.93 4.79
CA SER A 346 -4.90 -22.69 6.03
C SER A 346 -5.09 -24.18 5.80
N SER A 347 -4.52 -24.99 6.70
CA SER A 347 -4.70 -26.45 6.72
C SER A 347 -6.11 -26.88 7.15
N ASP A 348 -7.05 -25.94 7.21
CA ASP A 348 -8.47 -26.21 7.44
C ASP A 348 -9.22 -26.48 6.12
N GLY A 349 -8.48 -26.66 5.02
CA GLY A 349 -9.04 -26.87 3.69
C GLY A 349 -9.65 -25.61 3.07
N THR A 350 -9.27 -24.41 3.55
CA THR A 350 -9.77 -23.15 3.01
C THR A 350 -8.68 -22.12 2.71
N VAL A 351 -8.87 -21.39 1.61
CA VAL A 351 -8.26 -20.07 1.40
C VAL A 351 -9.33 -19.02 1.65
N ARG A 352 -9.03 -17.97 2.42
CA ARG A 352 -9.97 -16.90 2.76
C ARG A 352 -9.50 -15.57 2.23
N CYS A 353 -10.46 -14.75 1.78
CA CYS A 353 -10.23 -13.36 1.41
C CYS A 353 -10.90 -12.43 2.42
N TRP A 354 -10.16 -11.45 2.92
CA TRP A 354 -10.56 -10.52 3.97
C TRP A 354 -10.58 -9.08 3.46
N ASP A 355 -11.49 -8.26 3.99
CA ASP A 355 -11.43 -6.81 3.81
C ASP A 355 -10.61 -6.23 4.97
N VAL A 356 -9.45 -5.66 4.68
CA VAL A 356 -8.55 -5.18 5.73
C VAL A 356 -9.11 -3.97 6.52
N ARG A 357 -10.22 -3.40 6.04
CA ARG A 357 -10.96 -2.34 6.73
C ARG A 357 -11.98 -2.88 7.72
N ARG A 358 -12.20 -4.21 7.74
CA ARG A 358 -13.20 -4.90 8.55
C ARG A 358 -12.55 -6.06 9.33
N PRO A 359 -11.76 -5.77 10.37
CA PRO A 359 -11.20 -6.82 11.23
C PRO A 359 -12.31 -7.64 11.92
N GLY A 360 -12.01 -8.89 12.25
CA GLY A 360 -12.94 -9.82 12.87
C GLY A 360 -12.93 -11.20 12.22
N SER A 361 -14.05 -11.92 12.30
CA SER A 361 -14.13 -13.33 11.93
C SER A 361 -14.80 -13.64 10.58
N SER A 362 -15.36 -12.62 9.93
CA SER A 362 -16.10 -12.77 8.70
C SER A 362 -15.22 -12.49 7.48
N ALA A 363 -14.75 -13.54 6.83
CA ALA A 363 -14.12 -13.43 5.51
C ALA A 363 -15.15 -12.97 4.47
N ILE A 364 -14.71 -12.17 3.49
CA ILE A 364 -15.55 -11.77 2.34
C ILE A 364 -15.83 -12.99 1.46
N CYS A 365 -14.81 -13.82 1.27
CA CYS A 365 -14.89 -15.03 0.45
C CYS A 365 -14.11 -16.17 1.10
N VAL A 366 -14.59 -17.39 0.89
CA VAL A 366 -13.95 -18.64 1.32
C VAL A 366 -13.87 -19.56 0.11
N PHE A 367 -12.65 -19.80 -0.37
CA PHE A 367 -12.33 -20.73 -1.45
C PHE A 367 -12.05 -22.09 -0.84
N LYS A 368 -12.65 -23.11 -1.43
CA LYS A 368 -12.50 -24.52 -1.05
C LYS A 368 -12.78 -25.40 -2.27
N SER A 369 -12.23 -26.61 -2.27
CA SER A 369 -12.49 -27.60 -3.32
C SER A 369 -13.10 -28.86 -2.71
N ASP A 370 -12.38 -29.98 -2.76
CA ASP A 370 -12.82 -31.23 -2.14
C ASP A 370 -12.72 -31.14 -0.60
N PRO A 371 -13.70 -31.63 0.17
CA PRO A 371 -13.64 -31.64 1.63
C PRO A 371 -12.45 -32.40 2.21
N ASP A 372 -11.88 -33.36 1.47
CA ASP A 372 -10.74 -34.15 1.92
C ASP A 372 -9.40 -33.45 1.64
N HIS A 373 -9.39 -32.34 0.89
CA HIS A 373 -8.17 -31.56 0.65
C HIS A 373 -7.74 -30.77 1.88
N SER A 374 -6.55 -31.08 2.38
CA SER A 374 -5.77 -30.25 3.30
C SER A 374 -4.77 -29.42 2.49
N TYR A 375 -4.80 -28.10 2.61
CA TYR A 375 -3.83 -27.24 1.92
C TYR A 375 -2.58 -27.05 2.78
N CYS A 376 -1.42 -26.89 2.14
CA CYS A 376 -0.15 -26.60 2.82
C CYS A 376 0.64 -25.44 2.17
N SER A 377 0.24 -25.00 0.97
CA SER A 377 0.83 -23.82 0.32
C SER A 377 -0.21 -23.09 -0.54
N PHE A 378 0.00 -21.79 -0.79
CA PHE A 378 -0.80 -21.02 -1.74
C PHE A 378 -0.08 -19.76 -2.21
N ASP A 379 -0.56 -19.21 -3.33
CA ASP A 379 -0.19 -17.88 -3.79
C ASP A 379 -1.28 -17.27 -4.68
N VAL A 380 -1.14 -15.97 -4.99
CA VAL A 380 -2.08 -15.21 -5.83
C VAL A 380 -1.34 -14.63 -7.03
N SER A 381 -1.94 -14.75 -8.22
CA SER A 381 -1.36 -14.24 -9.46
C SER A 381 -1.11 -12.73 -9.40
N CYS A 382 -0.11 -12.23 -10.15
CA CYS A 382 0.30 -10.82 -10.08
C CYS A 382 -0.77 -9.80 -10.53
N ASN A 383 -1.80 -10.24 -11.27
CA ASN A 383 -2.98 -9.44 -11.63
C ASN A 383 -4.14 -9.59 -10.60
N GLY A 384 -3.96 -10.45 -9.60
CA GLY A 384 -4.92 -10.71 -8.53
C GLY A 384 -6.13 -11.54 -8.94
N THR A 385 -6.15 -12.18 -10.11
CA THR A 385 -7.34 -12.89 -10.63
C THR A 385 -7.37 -14.38 -10.32
N VAL A 386 -6.21 -15.03 -10.19
CA VAL A 386 -6.11 -16.47 -9.94
C VAL A 386 -5.50 -16.69 -8.56
N VAL A 387 -6.12 -17.56 -7.79
CA VAL A 387 -5.58 -18.10 -6.54
C VAL A 387 -5.23 -19.56 -6.80
N CYS A 388 -4.04 -19.99 -6.41
CA CYS A 388 -3.62 -21.39 -6.48
C CYS A 388 -3.21 -21.88 -5.10
N SER A 389 -3.57 -23.11 -4.74
CA SER A 389 -3.13 -23.78 -3.52
C SER A 389 -2.65 -25.19 -3.80
N GLY A 390 -1.56 -25.58 -3.13
CA GLY A 390 -1.06 -26.95 -3.10
C GLY A 390 -1.63 -27.70 -1.90
N THR A 391 -1.92 -28.99 -2.08
CA THR A 391 -2.40 -29.88 -1.01
C THR A 391 -1.27 -30.71 -0.40
N GLU A 392 -1.53 -31.20 0.81
CA GLU A 392 -0.89 -32.43 1.29
C GLU A 392 -1.29 -33.62 0.40
N GLN A 393 -0.50 -34.70 0.43
CA GLN A 393 -0.76 -35.92 -0.30
C GLN A 393 -2.07 -36.57 0.19
N LEU A 394 -2.98 -36.84 -0.74
CA LEU A 394 -4.26 -37.48 -0.47
C LEU A 394 -4.33 -38.80 -1.25
N GLY A 395 -4.09 -39.92 -0.55
CA GLY A 395 -3.96 -41.21 -1.20
C GLY A 395 -2.63 -41.29 -1.96
N GLU A 396 -2.69 -41.42 -3.28
CA GLU A 396 -1.50 -41.46 -4.14
C GLU A 396 -1.30 -40.14 -4.92
N ASP A 397 -2.22 -39.18 -4.77
CA ASP A 397 -2.26 -37.95 -5.57
C ASP A 397 -2.03 -36.70 -4.71
N SER A 398 -1.47 -35.65 -5.31
CA SER A 398 -1.36 -34.31 -4.73
C SER A 398 -1.89 -33.28 -5.71
N PHE A 399 -2.58 -32.24 -5.22
CA PHE A 399 -3.38 -31.36 -6.07
C PHE A 399 -2.91 -29.91 -6.02
N LEU A 400 -2.67 -29.32 -7.18
CA LEU A 400 -2.74 -27.86 -7.35
C LEU A 400 -4.18 -27.49 -7.65
N VAL A 401 -4.77 -26.63 -6.84
CA VAL A 401 -6.18 -26.23 -6.94
C VAL A 401 -6.29 -24.75 -7.29
N PHE A 402 -7.08 -24.44 -8.31
CA PHE A 402 -7.16 -23.09 -8.88
C PHE A 402 -8.55 -22.46 -8.71
N TRP A 403 -8.60 -21.18 -8.34
CA TRP A 403 -9.84 -20.39 -8.27
C TRP A 403 -9.72 -19.03 -8.95
N ASP A 404 -10.83 -18.53 -9.49
CA ASP A 404 -11.00 -17.13 -9.89
C ASP A 404 -11.41 -16.29 -8.68
N SER A 405 -10.54 -15.37 -8.28
CA SER A 405 -10.74 -14.52 -7.10
C SER A 405 -11.93 -13.54 -7.23
N ARG A 406 -12.39 -13.26 -8.46
CA ARG A 406 -13.45 -12.29 -8.76
C ARG A 406 -14.84 -12.89 -8.58
N MET A 407 -14.96 -14.20 -8.71
CA MET A 407 -16.24 -14.91 -8.65
C MET A 407 -16.60 -15.19 -7.20
N THR A 408 -17.15 -14.17 -6.52
CA THR A 408 -17.59 -14.29 -5.13
C THR A 408 -19.12 -14.11 -5.04
N SER A 409 -19.81 -15.19 -4.68
CA SER A 409 -21.22 -15.26 -4.26
C SER A 409 -22.28 -14.77 -5.25
N GLY A 410 -22.79 -15.68 -6.07
CA GLY A 410 -23.94 -15.49 -6.97
C GLY A 410 -24.98 -16.62 -6.90
N GLY A 411 -25.28 -17.16 -5.71
CA GLY A 411 -26.50 -17.90 -5.42
C GLY A 411 -26.96 -18.95 -6.46
N GLY A 412 -26.19 -20.01 -6.71
CA GLY A 412 -26.70 -21.16 -7.45
C GLY A 412 -25.74 -22.33 -7.68
N ALA A 413 -25.71 -23.28 -6.74
CA ALA A 413 -25.48 -24.74 -6.91
C ALA A 413 -24.29 -25.28 -7.75
N LYS A 414 -23.34 -24.48 -8.23
CA LYS A 414 -22.03 -24.97 -8.70
C LYS A 414 -20.93 -24.52 -7.75
N LYS A 415 -19.79 -25.23 -7.76
CA LYS A 415 -18.51 -24.86 -7.12
C LYS A 415 -18.04 -23.49 -7.65
N GLU A 416 -18.74 -22.41 -7.26
CA GLU A 416 -18.57 -21.06 -7.79
C GLU A 416 -17.15 -20.56 -7.51
N GLY A 417 -16.42 -20.22 -8.57
CA GLY A 417 -15.04 -19.74 -8.53
C GLY A 417 -13.95 -20.81 -8.69
N LEU A 418 -14.23 -22.12 -8.58
CA LEU A 418 -13.23 -23.17 -8.85
C LEU A 418 -12.97 -23.27 -10.37
N LEU A 419 -11.72 -23.09 -10.78
CA LEU A 419 -11.28 -23.17 -12.17
C LEU A 419 -10.90 -24.59 -12.59
N GLY A 420 -10.27 -25.36 -11.70
CA GLY A 420 -9.79 -26.71 -11.98
C GLY A 420 -8.77 -27.18 -10.96
N VAL A 421 -8.22 -28.37 -11.21
CA VAL A 421 -7.10 -28.94 -10.47
C VAL A 421 -6.08 -29.53 -11.43
N TYR A 422 -4.81 -29.52 -11.05
CA TYR A 422 -3.76 -30.37 -11.60
C TYR A 422 -3.44 -31.43 -10.55
N SER A 423 -3.38 -32.70 -10.95
CA SER A 423 -3.31 -33.85 -10.05
C SER A 423 -2.16 -34.80 -10.34
N GLU A 424 -1.45 -34.62 -11.45
CA GLU A 424 -0.40 -35.55 -11.91
C GLU A 424 1.00 -34.93 -11.82
N SER A 425 1.10 -33.66 -11.41
CA SER A 425 2.35 -32.88 -11.37
C SER A 425 3.28 -33.31 -10.25
N HIS A 426 2.73 -33.69 -9.10
CA HIS A 426 3.48 -34.03 -7.89
C HIS A 426 2.91 -35.27 -7.24
N SER A 427 3.80 -36.11 -6.70
CA SER A 427 3.42 -37.37 -6.03
C SER A 427 3.37 -37.25 -4.51
N ASP A 428 3.79 -36.12 -3.95
CA ASP A 428 3.86 -35.86 -2.50
C ASP A 428 3.48 -34.38 -2.20
N ASP A 429 3.39 -34.02 -0.92
CA ASP A 429 2.97 -32.71 -0.42
C ASP A 429 3.52 -31.54 -1.23
N ILE A 430 2.63 -30.66 -1.72
CA ILE A 430 3.01 -29.47 -2.50
C ILE A 430 3.34 -28.33 -1.53
N THR A 431 4.57 -28.35 -1.03
CA THR A 431 5.07 -27.47 0.04
C THR A 431 5.13 -25.99 -0.34
N VAL A 432 5.21 -25.65 -1.63
CA VAL A 432 5.31 -24.26 -2.07
C VAL A 432 4.70 -24.04 -3.45
N VAL A 433 3.92 -22.96 -3.56
CA VAL A 433 3.39 -22.44 -4.83
C VAL A 433 3.78 -20.96 -4.93
N ARG A 434 4.30 -20.53 -6.08
CA ARG A 434 4.70 -19.13 -6.34
C ARG A 434 4.37 -18.70 -7.75
N PHE A 435 3.48 -17.70 -7.87
CA PHE A 435 3.22 -17.04 -9.15
C PHE A 435 4.39 -16.16 -9.55
N HIS A 436 4.60 -16.05 -10.86
CA HIS A 436 5.58 -15.13 -11.40
C HIS A 436 5.14 -13.69 -11.15
N PRO A 437 6.02 -12.81 -10.61
CA PRO A 437 5.61 -11.50 -10.13
C PRO A 437 5.20 -10.50 -11.23
N LYS A 438 5.52 -10.79 -12.50
CA LYS A 438 5.12 -9.96 -13.67
C LYS A 438 4.25 -10.67 -14.72
N GLN A 439 4.04 -11.98 -14.61
CA GLN A 439 3.36 -12.79 -15.64
C GLN A 439 2.26 -13.59 -14.96
N ALA A 440 1.00 -13.22 -15.19
CA ALA A 440 -0.11 -13.73 -14.38
C ALA A 440 -0.37 -15.24 -14.57
N ASP A 441 -0.03 -15.76 -15.75
CA ASP A 441 -0.28 -17.15 -16.13
C ASP A 441 0.95 -18.04 -15.88
N ARG A 442 2.03 -17.51 -15.28
CA ARG A 442 3.25 -18.28 -15.04
C ARG A 442 3.36 -18.65 -13.57
N LEU A 443 3.51 -19.93 -13.28
CA LEU A 443 3.46 -20.50 -11.93
C LEU A 443 4.61 -21.47 -11.71
N ALA A 444 5.17 -21.51 -10.50
CA ALA A 444 6.06 -22.58 -10.06
C ALA A 444 5.48 -23.27 -8.81
N SER A 445 5.60 -24.59 -8.75
CA SER A 445 5.28 -25.40 -7.57
C SER A 445 6.46 -26.27 -7.19
N GLY A 446 6.67 -26.48 -5.89
CA GLY A 446 7.67 -27.42 -5.36
C GLY A 446 7.01 -28.36 -4.37
N SER A 447 7.57 -29.56 -4.26
CA SER A 447 7.01 -30.64 -3.43
C SER A 447 8.09 -31.35 -2.60
N THR A 448 7.63 -32.17 -1.67
CA THR A 448 8.44 -33.15 -0.93
C THR A 448 9.01 -34.25 -1.84
N ASP A 449 8.45 -34.44 -3.03
CA ASP A 449 8.92 -35.41 -4.02
C ASP A 449 10.31 -35.10 -4.63
N GLY A 450 10.91 -33.95 -4.30
CA GLY A 450 12.20 -33.52 -4.83
C GLY A 450 12.13 -32.71 -6.11
N LEU A 451 10.92 -32.43 -6.62
CA LEU A 451 10.69 -31.78 -7.90
C LEU A 451 10.11 -30.38 -7.74
N VAL A 452 10.47 -29.52 -8.69
CA VAL A 452 9.90 -28.20 -8.89
C VAL A 452 9.36 -28.12 -10.32
N ASN A 453 8.06 -27.94 -10.46
CA ASN A 453 7.39 -27.80 -11.76
C ASN A 453 7.12 -26.34 -12.08
N VAL A 454 7.26 -25.98 -13.35
CA VAL A 454 6.98 -24.63 -13.87
C VAL A 454 5.90 -24.74 -14.95
N PHE A 455 4.87 -23.90 -14.84
CA PHE A 455 3.68 -23.94 -15.70
C PHE A 455 3.42 -22.62 -16.43
N ASP A 456 2.84 -22.73 -17.62
CA ASP A 456 2.09 -21.69 -18.34
C ASP A 456 0.59 -22.05 -18.32
N LEU A 457 -0.13 -21.45 -17.39
CA LEU A 457 -1.55 -21.66 -17.17
C LEU A 457 -2.42 -21.14 -18.32
N SER A 458 -1.88 -20.36 -19.26
CA SER A 458 -2.63 -19.91 -20.44
C SER A 458 -2.92 -21.05 -21.42
N LEU A 459 -2.19 -22.16 -21.30
CA LEU A 459 -2.32 -23.37 -22.12
C LEU A 459 -3.38 -24.35 -21.60
N GLY A 460 -4.00 -24.07 -20.45
CA GLY A 460 -5.18 -24.78 -19.96
C GLY A 460 -4.86 -26.08 -19.24
N GLU A 461 -4.97 -27.21 -19.92
CA GLU A 461 -4.80 -28.55 -19.32
C GLU A 461 -3.36 -28.78 -18.83
N GLU A 462 -3.21 -29.59 -17.78
CA GLU A 462 -1.95 -29.83 -17.06
C GLU A 462 -0.77 -30.21 -17.98
N ASP A 463 -0.96 -31.22 -18.83
CA ASP A 463 0.06 -31.72 -19.77
C ASP A 463 0.58 -30.63 -20.72
N ASN A 464 -0.29 -29.70 -21.12
CA ASN A 464 0.08 -28.60 -22.01
C ASN A 464 0.68 -27.43 -21.23
N ALA A 465 0.24 -27.23 -19.98
CA ALA A 465 0.69 -26.13 -19.14
C ALA A 465 2.10 -26.37 -18.59
N LEU A 466 2.51 -27.63 -18.37
CA LEU A 466 3.84 -27.95 -17.83
C LEU A 466 4.95 -27.53 -18.82
N ILE A 467 5.74 -26.54 -18.45
CA ILE A 467 6.90 -26.07 -19.23
C ILE A 467 8.13 -26.93 -18.94
N THR A 468 8.44 -27.13 -17.66
CA THR A 468 9.65 -27.85 -17.24
C THR A 468 9.54 -28.35 -15.80
N THR A 469 10.32 -29.39 -15.52
CA THR A 469 10.47 -29.99 -14.18
C THR A 469 11.95 -29.91 -13.80
N CYS A 470 12.23 -29.25 -12.69
CA CYS A 470 13.56 -29.09 -12.12
C CYS A 470 13.72 -30.04 -10.95
N ASN A 471 14.85 -30.74 -10.86
CA ASN A 471 15.13 -31.62 -9.73
C ASN A 471 15.96 -30.87 -8.67
N CYS A 472 15.45 -30.78 -7.45
CA CYS A 472 16.17 -30.28 -6.27
C CYS A 472 16.61 -31.39 -5.31
N ASP A 473 16.41 -32.66 -5.68
CA ASP A 473 16.82 -33.88 -4.97
C ASP A 473 16.24 -34.06 -3.56
N SER A 474 15.49 -33.08 -3.05
CA SER A 474 14.95 -33.04 -1.69
C SER A 474 13.72 -32.13 -1.56
N SER A 475 13.05 -32.16 -0.41
CA SER A 475 11.79 -31.44 -0.22
C SER A 475 11.96 -29.93 -0.36
N SER A 476 11.24 -29.31 -1.29
CA SER A 476 11.28 -27.87 -1.53
C SER A 476 10.74 -27.09 -0.33
N SER A 477 11.42 -26.02 0.09
CA SER A 477 11.00 -25.16 1.21
C SER A 477 10.62 -23.75 0.77
N ALA A 478 11.31 -23.18 -0.22
CA ALA A 478 11.00 -21.87 -0.76
C ALA A 478 11.38 -21.72 -2.22
N LEU A 479 10.53 -21.03 -2.99
CA LEU A 479 10.79 -20.64 -4.38
C LEU A 479 10.86 -19.12 -4.52
N CYS A 480 11.76 -18.64 -5.38
CA CYS A 480 11.87 -17.22 -5.71
C CYS A 480 12.19 -17.04 -7.20
N TRP A 481 11.40 -16.21 -7.88
CA TRP A 481 11.68 -15.77 -9.25
C TRP A 481 12.77 -14.69 -9.24
N THR A 482 13.80 -14.86 -10.07
CA THR A 482 15.01 -14.04 -10.03
C THR A 482 15.53 -13.74 -11.44
N GLY A 483 16.52 -12.87 -11.55
CA GLY A 483 17.06 -12.41 -12.82
C GLY A 483 16.32 -11.17 -13.35
N LYS A 484 16.98 -10.42 -14.22
CA LYS A 484 16.49 -9.15 -14.75
C LYS A 484 15.11 -9.25 -15.41
N ASN A 485 14.83 -10.38 -16.06
CA ASN A 485 13.54 -10.67 -16.69
C ASN A 485 12.66 -11.60 -15.85
N LEU A 486 13.10 -11.97 -14.65
CA LEU A 486 12.45 -12.97 -13.78
C LEU A 486 12.33 -14.35 -14.44
N ASP A 487 13.32 -14.68 -15.26
CA ASP A 487 13.46 -15.92 -16.03
C ASP A 487 14.29 -16.99 -15.31
N ARG A 488 14.83 -16.69 -14.12
CA ARG A 488 15.52 -17.67 -13.27
C ARG A 488 14.66 -18.05 -12.08
N LEU A 489 14.87 -19.26 -11.58
CA LEU A 489 14.15 -19.79 -10.44
C LEU A 489 15.14 -20.29 -9.39
N LEU A 490 15.09 -19.68 -8.21
CA LEU A 490 15.76 -20.16 -7.00
C LEU A 490 14.83 -21.14 -6.28
N CYS A 491 15.36 -22.28 -5.88
CA CYS A 491 14.76 -23.21 -4.92
C CYS A 491 15.69 -23.40 -3.73
N LEU A 492 15.11 -23.32 -2.54
CA LEU A 492 15.70 -23.75 -1.28
C LEU A 492 14.96 -25.00 -0.83
N THR A 493 15.65 -25.92 -0.15
CA THR A 493 15.08 -27.18 0.33
C THR A 493 15.06 -27.25 1.86
N HIS A 494 14.31 -28.20 2.42
CA HIS A 494 14.21 -28.42 3.87
C HIS A 494 15.48 -29.01 4.50
N ASP A 495 16.38 -29.57 3.70
CA ASP A 495 17.71 -30.02 4.11
C ASP A 495 18.81 -28.99 3.80
N GLU A 496 18.42 -27.74 3.55
CA GLU A 496 19.30 -26.59 3.40
C GLU A 496 20.15 -26.61 2.12
N GLY A 497 19.63 -27.28 1.10
CA GLY A 497 20.08 -27.20 -0.28
C GLY A 497 19.63 -25.91 -0.96
N LEU A 498 20.39 -25.52 -1.98
CA LEU A 498 20.16 -24.32 -2.79
C LEU A 498 20.39 -24.65 -4.26
N HIS A 499 19.37 -24.44 -5.08
CA HIS A 499 19.39 -24.69 -6.52
C HIS A 499 18.92 -23.46 -7.27
N LEU A 500 19.63 -23.09 -8.34
CA LEU A 500 19.31 -21.94 -9.19
C LEU A 500 19.32 -22.37 -10.65
N TRP A 501 18.19 -22.21 -11.31
CA TRP A 501 18.01 -22.56 -12.72
C TRP A 501 17.72 -21.33 -13.58
N ASP A 502 18.10 -21.37 -14.85
CA ASP A 502 17.80 -20.36 -15.86
C ASP A 502 16.83 -20.91 -16.90
N LEU A 503 15.55 -20.54 -16.75
CA LEU A 503 14.46 -21.04 -17.60
C LEU A 503 14.50 -20.45 -19.01
N SER A 504 15.33 -19.44 -19.27
CA SER A 504 15.55 -18.93 -20.63
C SER A 504 16.41 -19.87 -21.48
N ARG A 505 17.08 -20.84 -20.85
CA ARG A 505 18.04 -21.76 -21.48
C ARG A 505 17.49 -23.16 -21.74
N LEU A 506 16.18 -23.37 -21.57
CA LEU A 506 15.57 -24.69 -21.73
C LEU A 506 15.87 -25.34 -23.10
N ASP A 507 15.90 -24.52 -24.16
CA ASP A 507 16.22 -24.95 -25.53
C ASP A 507 17.65 -24.58 -25.97
N SER A 508 18.50 -24.15 -25.04
CA SER A 508 19.88 -23.74 -25.31
C SER A 508 20.87 -24.86 -25.01
N ASP A 509 22.05 -24.81 -25.65
CA ASP A 509 23.20 -25.65 -25.29
C ASP A 509 23.87 -25.18 -23.98
N ASP A 510 23.55 -23.96 -23.51
CA ASP A 510 24.08 -23.42 -22.25
C ASP A 510 23.55 -24.17 -21.02
N PRO A 511 24.33 -24.29 -19.94
CA PRO A 511 23.87 -24.95 -18.72
C PRO A 511 22.59 -24.31 -18.17
N PHE A 512 21.54 -25.14 -18.04
CA PHE A 512 20.26 -24.81 -17.43
C PHE A 512 20.39 -24.55 -15.92
N THR A 513 21.09 -25.43 -15.20
CA THR A 513 21.41 -25.26 -13.78
C THR A 513 22.61 -24.32 -13.64
N LEU A 514 22.39 -23.15 -13.05
CA LEU A 514 23.43 -22.14 -12.82
C LEU A 514 24.26 -22.45 -11.58
N PHE A 515 23.60 -22.95 -10.52
CA PHE A 515 24.22 -23.25 -9.24
C PHE A 515 23.39 -24.30 -8.50
N SER A 516 24.06 -25.23 -7.82
CA SER A 516 23.40 -26.31 -7.07
C SER A 516 24.33 -26.77 -5.95
N SER A 517 23.82 -26.80 -4.73
CA SER A 517 24.52 -27.31 -3.55
C SER A 517 23.53 -28.03 -2.62
N PRO A 518 23.78 -29.29 -2.23
CA PRO A 518 22.90 -30.04 -1.32
C PRO A 518 22.88 -29.52 0.12
N ASP A 519 23.96 -28.88 0.58
CA ASP A 519 24.00 -28.17 1.86
C ASP A 519 24.81 -26.88 1.67
N ALA A 520 24.09 -25.80 1.36
CA ALA A 520 24.70 -24.52 1.02
C ALA A 520 25.17 -23.72 2.25
N ARG A 521 24.91 -24.20 3.47
CA ARG A 521 25.27 -23.49 4.72
C ARG A 521 26.76 -23.41 4.96
N THR A 522 27.51 -24.37 4.42
CA THR A 522 28.97 -24.46 4.57
C THR A 522 29.74 -23.58 3.59
N LEU A 523 29.05 -23.04 2.57
CA LEU A 523 29.66 -22.24 1.51
C LEU A 523 30.07 -20.83 1.96
N PRO A 524 29.23 -20.06 2.69
CA PRO A 524 29.64 -18.74 3.13
C PRO A 524 30.60 -18.82 4.32
N SER A 525 31.65 -18.00 4.28
CA SER A 525 32.49 -17.76 5.46
C SER A 525 31.84 -16.72 6.36
N LEU A 526 31.44 -17.13 7.58
CA LEU A 526 30.83 -16.25 8.57
C LEU A 526 31.85 -15.76 9.62
N PRO A 527 31.71 -14.53 10.14
CA PRO A 527 32.57 -13.98 11.18
C PRO A 527 32.29 -14.59 12.57
N ASP A 528 33.32 -14.59 13.42
CA ASP A 528 33.23 -14.74 14.89
C ASP A 528 32.44 -15.95 15.44
N GLY A 529 32.46 -17.09 14.75
CA GLY A 529 31.85 -18.33 15.24
C GLY A 529 30.31 -18.34 15.18
N THR A 530 29.72 -17.40 14.48
CA THR A 530 28.30 -17.42 14.10
C THR A 530 28.03 -18.57 13.13
N THR A 531 26.84 -19.18 13.21
CA THR A 531 26.46 -20.32 12.37
C THR A 531 25.28 -19.95 11.48
N LEU A 532 25.36 -20.36 10.22
CA LEU A 532 24.23 -20.36 9.31
C LEU A 532 23.57 -21.72 9.47
N ASP A 533 22.43 -21.75 10.16
CA ASP A 533 21.79 -23.00 10.55
C ASP A 533 20.70 -23.43 9.56
N TYR A 534 20.01 -22.46 8.95
CA TYR A 534 18.92 -22.67 7.99
C TYR A 534 18.75 -21.48 7.04
N PHE A 535 18.08 -21.72 5.92
CA PHE A 535 17.59 -20.68 5.02
C PHE A 535 16.14 -20.29 5.31
N VAL A 536 15.85 -18.99 5.16
CA VAL A 536 14.49 -18.42 5.33
C VAL A 536 13.82 -18.22 3.97
N GLY A 537 14.60 -17.84 2.94
CA GLY A 537 14.09 -17.55 1.61
C GLY A 537 15.04 -16.73 0.75
N GLY A 538 14.65 -16.44 -0.48
CA GLY A 538 15.38 -15.56 -1.39
C GLY A 538 14.57 -14.34 -1.81
N MET A 539 15.27 -13.27 -2.16
CA MET A 539 14.68 -12.08 -2.77
C MET A 539 15.53 -11.61 -3.95
N TRP A 540 14.86 -11.33 -5.06
CA TRP A 540 15.46 -10.65 -6.19
C TRP A 540 15.40 -9.14 -5.99
N GLN A 541 16.54 -8.47 -6.10
CA GLN A 541 16.63 -7.03 -6.02
C GLN A 541 16.89 -6.45 -7.42
N GLU A 542 15.89 -5.74 -7.94
CA GLU A 542 15.90 -5.22 -9.31
C GLU A 542 16.86 -4.04 -9.54
N GLU A 543 17.06 -3.14 -8.55
CA GLU A 543 17.86 -1.92 -8.74
C GLU A 543 19.38 -2.19 -8.86
N SER A 544 19.84 -3.31 -8.33
CA SER A 544 21.24 -3.74 -8.23
C SER A 544 21.51 -5.03 -8.98
N ASP A 545 20.48 -5.64 -9.58
CA ASP A 545 20.57 -6.89 -10.36
C ASP A 545 21.18 -8.03 -9.52
N ARG A 546 20.73 -8.16 -8.26
CA ARG A 546 21.27 -9.12 -7.30
C ARG A 546 20.22 -10.03 -6.71
N LEU A 547 20.61 -11.30 -6.55
CA LEU A 547 19.87 -12.29 -5.77
C LEU A 547 20.43 -12.31 -4.35
N VAL A 548 19.58 -11.99 -3.37
CA VAL A 548 19.93 -12.07 -1.96
C VAL A 548 19.20 -13.27 -1.35
N VAL A 549 19.95 -14.17 -0.74
CA VAL A 549 19.42 -15.28 0.06
C VAL A 549 19.53 -14.90 1.53
N VAL A 550 18.46 -15.12 2.27
CA VAL A 550 18.39 -14.84 3.70
C VAL A 550 18.46 -16.15 4.45
N GLY A 551 19.45 -16.26 5.32
CA GLY A 551 19.58 -17.36 6.28
C GLY A 551 19.49 -16.87 7.71
N GLY A 552 19.49 -17.80 8.65
CA GLY A 552 19.45 -17.48 10.07
C GLY A 552 20.10 -18.53 10.95
N SER A 553 20.15 -18.21 12.24
CA SER A 553 20.62 -19.10 13.30
C SER A 553 19.48 -19.45 14.27
N HIS A 554 19.65 -20.51 15.05
CA HIS A 554 18.72 -20.89 16.12
C HIS A 554 18.65 -19.83 17.24
N SER A 555 19.67 -18.98 17.36
CA SER A 555 19.73 -17.89 18.35
C SER A 555 19.05 -16.60 17.89
N GLY A 556 18.59 -16.53 16.63
CA GLY A 556 17.87 -15.37 16.07
C GLY A 556 18.74 -14.38 15.32
N GLU A 557 19.96 -14.76 14.92
CA GLU A 557 20.75 -13.98 13.98
C GLU A 557 20.21 -14.16 12.55
N ILE A 558 20.32 -13.11 11.73
CA ILE A 558 19.91 -13.11 10.31
C ILE A 558 21.14 -12.85 9.45
N HIS A 559 21.35 -13.66 8.42
CA HIS A 559 22.46 -13.53 7.48
C HIS A 559 21.93 -13.17 6.09
N LEU A 560 22.36 -12.04 5.55
CA LEU A 560 22.10 -11.62 4.16
C LEU A 560 23.27 -12.08 3.29
N LEU A 561 22.98 -12.90 2.29
CA LEU A 561 23.96 -13.59 1.46
C LEU A 561 23.73 -13.24 -0.02
N ASP A 562 24.77 -12.81 -0.72
CA ASP A 562 24.73 -12.59 -2.17
C ASP A 562 24.89 -13.93 -2.90
N CYS A 563 23.95 -14.24 -3.79
CA CYS A 563 23.92 -15.45 -4.62
C CYS A 563 23.84 -15.11 -6.12
N SER A 564 24.34 -13.93 -6.53
CA SER A 564 24.28 -13.48 -7.93
C SER A 564 25.35 -14.15 -8.82
N GLY A 565 26.37 -14.74 -8.20
CA GLY A 565 27.43 -15.50 -8.87
C GLY A 565 27.27 -17.01 -8.67
N SER A 566 28.37 -17.74 -8.83
CA SER A 566 28.45 -19.20 -8.60
C SER A 566 28.81 -19.57 -7.14
N ASP A 567 28.74 -18.61 -6.22
CA ASP A 567 29.10 -18.77 -4.80
C ASP A 567 28.12 -17.98 -3.94
N LEU A 568 28.02 -18.39 -2.67
CA LEU A 568 27.21 -17.72 -1.65
C LEU A 568 28.11 -16.86 -0.74
N LYS A 569 27.96 -15.53 -0.79
CA LYS A 569 28.86 -14.60 -0.08
C LYS A 569 28.11 -13.81 0.99
N LEU A 570 28.63 -13.80 2.22
CA LEU A 570 28.07 -12.98 3.29
C LEU A 570 28.20 -11.48 2.98
N MET A 571 27.04 -10.80 2.98
CA MET A 571 26.95 -9.35 2.91
C MET A 571 26.89 -8.73 4.31
N LYS A 572 26.01 -9.26 5.17
CA LYS A 572 25.76 -8.73 6.52
C LYS A 572 25.13 -9.78 7.44
N SER A 573 25.59 -9.84 8.68
CA SER A 573 24.88 -10.48 9.78
C SER A 573 24.16 -9.42 10.63
N LEU A 574 22.89 -9.66 10.95
CA LEU A 574 22.06 -8.84 11.85
C LEU A 574 21.82 -9.62 13.13
N SER A 575 22.20 -9.03 14.26
CA SER A 575 22.10 -9.64 15.60
C SER A 575 21.43 -8.69 16.60
N GLY A 576 21.06 -9.20 17.78
CA GLY A 576 20.36 -8.44 18.83
C GLY A 576 18.88 -8.15 18.53
N GLY A 577 18.38 -8.66 17.41
CA GLY A 577 16.98 -8.60 17.00
C GLY A 577 16.17 -9.70 17.64
N HIS A 578 16.08 -10.84 16.95
CA HIS A 578 15.29 -11.97 17.43
C HIS A 578 16.03 -12.76 18.52
N SER A 579 15.26 -13.47 19.34
CA SER A 579 15.78 -14.39 20.36
C SER A 579 15.51 -15.87 20.06
N SER A 580 14.99 -16.16 18.86
CA SER A 580 14.66 -17.49 18.38
C SER A 580 14.65 -17.50 16.85
N MET A 581 14.27 -18.61 16.23
CA MET A 581 14.27 -18.78 14.78
C MET A 581 13.47 -17.70 14.07
N VAL A 582 14.03 -17.17 12.98
CA VAL A 582 13.36 -16.23 12.08
C VAL A 582 12.65 -17.04 11.02
N ARG A 583 11.33 -16.86 10.89
CA ARG A 583 10.47 -17.67 10.02
C ARG A 583 10.19 -17.00 8.68
N CYS A 584 10.15 -15.67 8.67
CA CYS A 584 9.79 -14.93 7.47
C CYS A 584 10.47 -13.56 7.42
N PHE A 585 10.63 -13.06 6.21
CA PHE A 585 11.13 -11.71 5.96
C PHE A 585 10.46 -11.10 4.74
N GLN A 586 10.49 -9.77 4.64
CA GLN A 586 10.13 -9.05 3.43
C GLN A 586 10.95 -7.77 3.31
N TRP A 587 11.45 -7.50 2.11
CA TRP A 587 12.10 -6.24 1.78
C TRP A 587 11.08 -5.21 1.28
N ASP A 588 10.98 -4.07 1.97
CA ASP A 588 10.24 -2.89 1.53
C ASP A 588 11.16 -2.05 0.65
N THR A 589 11.04 -2.19 -0.67
CA THR A 589 11.85 -1.44 -1.64
C THR A 589 11.68 0.07 -1.47
N VAL A 590 10.45 0.54 -1.29
CA VAL A 590 10.12 1.96 -1.12
C VAL A 590 10.63 2.48 0.23
N GLY A 591 10.42 1.74 1.30
CA GLY A 591 10.85 2.15 2.64
C GLY A 591 12.33 1.86 2.95
N ARG A 592 13.05 1.20 2.03
CA ARG A 592 14.40 0.64 2.20
C ARG A 592 14.58 -0.03 3.56
N ALA A 593 13.67 -0.92 3.88
CA ALA A 593 13.60 -1.58 5.17
C ALA A 593 13.43 -3.09 5.01
N LEU A 594 14.14 -3.85 5.84
CA LEU A 594 13.88 -5.27 6.01
C LEU A 594 12.89 -5.45 7.15
N LEU A 595 11.83 -6.23 6.93
CA LEU A 595 10.93 -6.69 7.98
C LEU A 595 11.20 -8.16 8.25
N THR A 596 11.23 -8.55 9.53
CA THR A 596 11.43 -9.95 9.93
C THR A 596 10.44 -10.36 11.02
N GLY A 597 9.99 -11.60 10.94
CA GLY A 597 9.12 -12.26 11.93
C GLY A 597 9.71 -13.59 12.37
N GLY A 598 9.56 -13.94 13.65
CA GLY A 598 10.16 -15.15 14.21
C GLY A 598 9.30 -15.88 15.24
N GLU A 599 9.84 -16.99 15.74
CA GLU A 599 9.25 -17.82 16.79
C GLU A 599 9.28 -17.16 18.18
N ASP A 600 10.03 -16.07 18.34
CA ASP A 600 9.93 -15.21 19.51
C ASP A 600 8.67 -14.32 19.50
N GLY A 601 7.84 -14.43 18.46
CA GLY A 601 6.64 -13.65 18.24
C GLY A 601 6.91 -12.19 17.87
N GLN A 602 8.17 -11.80 17.65
CA GLN A 602 8.52 -10.41 17.40
C GLN A 602 8.38 -10.05 15.92
N LEU A 603 7.89 -8.84 15.64
CA LEU A 603 7.97 -8.21 14.32
C LEU A 603 8.99 -7.07 14.40
N LEU A 604 10.07 -7.18 13.64
CA LEU A 604 11.16 -6.20 13.62
C LEU A 604 11.22 -5.47 12.29
N GLN A 605 11.60 -4.20 12.33
CA GLN A 605 11.95 -3.41 11.16
C GLN A 605 13.40 -2.95 11.26
N TRP A 606 14.18 -3.29 10.24
CA TRP A 606 15.58 -2.92 10.10
C TRP A 606 15.71 -1.84 9.04
N LYS A 607 16.37 -0.72 9.38
CA LYS A 607 16.67 0.38 8.44
C LYS A 607 18.12 0.81 8.54
N ALA A 608 18.66 1.31 7.43
CA ALA A 608 20.03 1.81 7.41
C ALA A 608 20.18 3.03 8.32
N GLY A 609 21.15 3.00 9.24
CA GLY A 609 21.51 4.12 10.11
C GLY A 609 20.44 4.56 11.11
N ALA A 610 19.47 3.70 11.44
CA ALA A 610 18.40 4.04 12.37
C ALA A 610 18.81 3.79 13.83
N GLU A 611 18.36 4.68 14.74
CA GLU A 611 18.34 4.40 16.17
C GLU A 611 17.01 3.73 16.54
N GLU A 612 17.05 2.74 17.44
CA GLU A 612 15.87 1.96 17.81
C GLU A 612 14.82 2.83 18.52
N ILE A 613 13.65 2.99 17.90
CA ILE A 613 12.50 3.67 18.50
C ILE A 613 11.66 2.61 19.21
N SER A 614 11.83 2.48 20.52
CA SER A 614 11.03 1.56 21.33
C SER A 614 9.55 1.99 21.37
N VAL A 615 8.66 1.16 20.81
CA VAL A 615 7.21 1.35 20.91
C VAL A 615 6.72 0.59 22.14
N GLY A 616 6.76 1.23 23.31
CA GLY A 616 6.07 0.72 24.51
C GLY A 616 6.86 0.76 25.81
N LYS A 617 6.96 1.94 26.42
CA LYS A 617 6.59 2.07 27.85
C LYS A 617 5.51 3.12 27.93
N LYS A 618 4.29 2.71 28.27
CA LYS A 618 3.43 3.59 29.06
C LYS A 618 4.28 3.97 30.26
N GLU A 619 4.72 5.22 30.34
CA GLU A 619 5.12 5.78 31.61
C GLU A 619 3.92 5.57 32.52
N THR A 620 4.10 4.65 33.46
CA THR A 620 3.20 4.52 34.59
C THR A 620 3.35 5.84 35.32
N LEU A 621 2.43 6.76 35.04
CA LEU A 621 2.03 7.79 35.99
C LEU A 621 1.81 7.03 37.30
N LYS A 622 2.79 7.13 38.20
CA LYS A 622 2.68 6.61 39.55
C LYS A 622 1.43 7.26 40.12
N SER A 623 0.36 6.48 40.22
CA SER A 623 -0.76 6.84 41.06
C SER A 623 -0.20 6.93 42.48
N VAL A 624 -0.16 8.14 43.00
CA VAL A 624 0.05 8.37 44.43
C VAL A 624 -1.20 7.83 45.12
N SER A 625 -1.23 6.53 45.43
CA SER A 625 -2.07 5.91 46.46
C SER A 625 -1.92 4.39 46.47
N SER A 626 -0.82 3.90 47.03
CA SER A 626 -0.78 2.59 47.71
C SER A 626 0.43 2.42 48.64
N ALA A 627 1.02 3.54 49.07
CA ALA A 627 2.09 3.58 50.07
C ALA A 627 1.61 4.24 51.38
N GLN A 628 0.46 3.81 51.90
CA GLN A 628 0.09 4.00 53.31
C GLN A 628 -0.77 2.81 53.74
N LEU A 629 -0.13 1.65 53.93
CA LEU A 629 -0.60 0.57 54.82
C LEU A 629 0.46 -0.53 54.82
N LYS A 630 1.63 -0.23 55.41
CA LYS A 630 2.57 -1.19 56.02
C LYS A 630 3.77 -0.45 56.59
N ALA A 631 3.55 0.20 57.73
CA ALA A 631 4.60 0.50 58.69
C ALA A 631 3.96 0.85 60.03
N LYS A 632 3.85 -0.13 60.93
CA LYS A 632 4.28 0.05 62.32
C LYS A 632 4.57 -1.30 62.96
N SER A 633 5.82 -1.36 63.40
CA SER A 633 6.62 -2.45 63.91
C SER A 633 6.11 -3.08 65.21
N HIS A 634 6.48 -4.35 65.39
CA HIS A 634 6.55 -5.03 66.68
C HIS A 634 7.28 -4.21 67.76
N ARG A 635 6.69 -4.09 68.96
CA ARG A 635 7.42 -4.39 70.22
C ARG A 635 6.46 -4.74 71.39
N LYS A 636 6.84 -5.83 72.05
CA LYS A 636 6.24 -6.60 73.16
C LYS A 636 5.64 -5.81 74.34
N GLN A 637 4.56 -6.36 74.92
CA GLN A 637 4.41 -6.47 76.37
C GLN A 637 3.57 -7.70 76.78
N THR A 638 3.94 -8.26 77.93
CA THR A 638 3.60 -9.59 78.46
C THR A 638 2.52 -9.47 79.54
N LEU A 639 1.81 -10.59 79.83
CA LEU A 639 1.21 -10.99 81.13
C LEU A 639 -0.05 -10.24 81.67
N LYS A 640 -1.22 -10.92 81.66
CA LYS A 640 -1.86 -11.59 82.83
C LYS A 640 -3.36 -11.94 82.59
N ARG A 641 -3.64 -13.24 82.70
CA ARG A 641 -4.75 -13.96 83.39
C ARG A 641 -5.86 -13.09 84.06
N GLU A 642 -7.15 -13.33 83.72
CA GLU A 642 -8.13 -14.09 84.53
C GLU A 642 -9.61 -13.92 84.07
N LYS A 643 -10.27 -15.08 83.91
CA LYS A 643 -11.62 -15.49 84.36
C LYS A 643 -12.88 -14.62 84.13
N LYS A 644 -13.88 -15.35 83.60
CA LYS A 644 -15.20 -15.73 84.19
C LYS A 644 -16.46 -15.12 83.56
N HIS A 645 -17.36 -16.07 83.22
CA HIS A 645 -18.84 -16.02 83.25
C HIS A 645 -19.49 -14.99 82.31
N THR A 646 -20.64 -15.16 81.66
CA THR A 646 -21.87 -15.99 81.73
C THR A 646 -22.66 -15.46 80.50
N PHE A 647 -23.56 -16.10 79.77
CA PHE A 647 -24.46 -17.25 79.89
C PHE A 647 -24.68 -17.77 78.47
#